data_AF-A0A7K5KNF6-F1
#
_entry.id   AF-A0A7K5KNF6-F1
#
_cell.length_a   1.000
_cell.length_b   1.000
_cell.length_c   1.000
_cell.angle_alpha   90.00
_cell.angle_beta   90.00
_cell.angle_gamma   90.00
#
_symmetry.space_group_name_H-M   'P 1'
#
loop_
_entity.id
_entity.type
_entity.pdbx_description
1 polymer ?
#
loop_
_entity_poly.entity_id
_entity_poly.type
_entity_poly.pdbx_seq_one_letter_code
_entity_poly.pdbx_strand_id
1 'polypeptide(L)'
;TKINTFLKSLSSFFLRYKDTTRSLSSECLGSDQQVISLGLSDFALDIRMPGVTPKQSDTYLCMSVRLPVDCEAYVVDFKPHASMDTVHHMLLFGCNEPSSTENYWDCDEGTCKDKSNILYAWARNAPPTRLPKGVGFRVGGETGSRYFVLQVHYGDVSAFRDKHKDFSGVTLHLTHQKQPLIAGMYLMMSVNTVIPPGEKVVNADIACHYKRSPMHLFAYRVHTHRLGKIVSGYRVRNGQWTLIGRQSPQLPQAFYPVEYPVDVSYNDILAARCVFSGEGRTTETRIGGTANDEMCNFYIMYYMEAKHAVSYMTCTQNANPEMFRNIPHEANIPIPVKSDVLKMVHGHHEETKDSDTSSLLQQAKKEEEEILDHGDFYSLLSKLLGGREDVVHVHKHNPTEKAESDLVAEIADVVQKKDLAREIANHDERGNTILVRDRIQKFHRLESTLRPPENRHFSFQQSKHGEGSWEKEHKRDFHIEEAVEWPGLDLKLGQVSGLALDPDNNLIVFHRGDHVWDENSFDSKFVYQQRGLGPIEQNTILVLNPSTAKLLHSTGKSLFYLPHGLSVDKNGNYWVTDVALHQVFKLGANDKEPLLILGEALQPGSDKNHFCQPTDVAVDPVTGSIYVSDGYCNSRIIQFSPNGLYMMQWGEETSLGRPRPGQFHIPHSLALIPDLNQLCVADRENGRIQCFRLETGEFTREIKHKAFGRELFAVSYVPGGLLYAVNGMPYPGEAESVQGFVMNFSTGEIIDSFIPLRKSFEMPHDIVASEDRTVFVGDVHAKAVWKFASAEKMEHRSVKKAGIEVQETKESETIVEARLKNKPESTDPLKNTDKHLVQQASSTGVSFVLITTLLIIPVVVLLVILVFIRWRKTTLYGADGEHKLDSSSGRILGRLRGKGGGGINLGNFFASHKGYSRQGFDRLSTEGSDQEKDEDDGTDSEEECSASPLPPAPSSS
;
A
#
# COMPACT_ATOMS: atom_id res chain seq x y z
N THR A 1 -15.70 7.08 74.33
CA THR A 1 -16.26 7.33 72.97
C THR A 1 -15.27 7.17 71.81
N LYS A 2 -13.94 7.31 71.96
CA LYS A 2 -12.98 7.17 70.83
C LYS A 2 -12.57 5.72 70.43
N ILE A 3 -13.05 4.68 71.13
CA ILE A 3 -12.58 3.28 70.94
C ILE A 3 -13.45 2.48 69.96
N ASN A 4 -14.78 2.69 69.92
CA ASN A 4 -15.67 1.99 68.98
C ASN A 4 -15.43 2.35 67.50
N THR A 5 -14.73 3.45 67.22
CA THR A 5 -14.38 3.85 65.84
C THR A 5 -13.26 2.98 65.26
N PHE A 6 -12.38 2.42 66.10
CA PHE A 6 -11.22 1.65 65.65
C PHE A 6 -11.61 0.20 65.30
N LEU A 7 -12.46 -0.43 66.12
CA LEU A 7 -12.88 -1.82 65.92
C LEU A 7 -13.76 -2.03 64.67
N LYS A 8 -14.54 -1.02 64.24
CA LYS A 8 -15.24 -1.06 62.94
C LYS A 8 -14.31 -0.91 61.73
N SER A 9 -13.08 -0.42 61.91
CA SER A 9 -12.08 -0.32 60.85
C SER A 9 -11.47 -1.70 60.56
N LEU A 10 -11.04 -2.43 61.58
CA LEU A 10 -10.41 -3.76 61.37
C LEU A 10 -11.35 -4.81 60.79
N SER A 11 -12.66 -4.79 61.11
CA SER A 11 -13.60 -5.74 60.53
C SER A 11 -13.83 -5.52 59.03
N SER A 12 -13.82 -4.27 58.54
CA SER A 12 -13.93 -3.97 57.11
C SER A 12 -12.63 -4.23 56.35
N PHE A 13 -11.49 -4.20 57.03
CA PHE A 13 -10.20 -4.59 56.47
C PHE A 13 -10.11 -6.11 56.27
N PHE A 14 -10.44 -6.90 57.30
CA PHE A 14 -10.36 -8.37 57.21
C PHE A 14 -11.44 -9.02 56.34
N LEU A 15 -12.59 -8.36 56.11
CA LEU A 15 -13.57 -8.82 55.11
C LEU A 15 -13.19 -8.44 53.67
N ARG A 16 -12.25 -7.51 53.44
CA ARG A 16 -11.76 -7.17 52.09
C ARG A 16 -10.53 -7.96 51.63
N TYR A 17 -9.92 -8.74 52.51
CA TYR A 17 -8.70 -9.51 52.22
C TYR A 17 -8.91 -11.03 52.28
N LYS A 18 -10.16 -11.50 52.21
CA LYS A 18 -10.48 -12.93 52.38
C LYS A 18 -11.45 -13.56 51.35
N ASP A 19 -11.83 -12.82 50.31
CA ASP A 19 -12.54 -13.36 49.13
C ASP A 19 -11.63 -13.49 47.89
N THR A 20 -10.40 -12.99 47.93
CA THR A 20 -9.43 -13.05 46.81
C THR A 20 -8.56 -14.32 46.76
N THR A 21 -8.81 -15.30 47.64
CA THR A 21 -8.17 -16.64 47.60
C THR A 21 -9.18 -17.75 47.29
N ARG A 22 -10.11 -17.46 46.38
CA ARG A 22 -10.82 -18.48 45.62
C ARG A 22 -10.71 -18.12 44.14
N SER A 23 -10.41 -19.11 43.30
CA SER A 23 -10.26 -18.93 41.85
C SER A 23 -11.59 -18.58 41.20
N LEU A 24 -11.88 -17.29 41.09
CA LEU A 24 -12.91 -16.77 40.20
C LEU A 24 -12.38 -16.90 38.76
N SER A 25 -12.65 -18.07 38.17
CA SER A 25 -12.63 -18.27 36.72
C SER A 25 -13.32 -17.11 36.02
N SER A 26 -12.75 -16.61 34.91
CA SER A 26 -13.28 -15.47 34.14
C SER A 26 -14.81 -15.51 34.03
N GLU A 27 -15.48 -14.58 34.71
CA GLU A 27 -16.93 -14.63 34.87
C GLU A 27 -17.63 -14.61 33.51
N CYS A 28 -18.33 -15.69 33.19
CA CYS A 28 -19.04 -15.86 31.93
C CYS A 28 -20.28 -14.96 31.91
N LEU A 29 -20.13 -13.75 31.36
CA LEU A 29 -21.26 -12.94 30.94
C LEU A 29 -22.06 -13.70 29.87
N GLY A 30 -23.38 -13.79 30.06
CA GLY A 30 -24.28 -14.48 29.13
C GLY A 30 -24.28 -13.82 27.74
N SER A 31 -24.55 -14.63 26.72
CA SER A 31 -24.23 -14.38 25.31
C SER A 31 -25.07 -13.31 24.57
N ASP A 32 -25.65 -12.32 25.26
CA ASP A 32 -26.64 -11.40 24.68
C ASP A 32 -26.44 -9.89 24.94
N GLN A 33 -25.48 -9.45 25.78
CA GLN A 33 -25.23 -8.02 26.01
C GLN A 33 -23.75 -7.61 25.94
N GLN A 34 -23.28 -7.41 24.70
CA GLN A 34 -22.00 -6.76 24.38
C GLN A 34 -22.02 -5.24 24.68
N VAL A 35 -23.20 -4.64 24.78
CA VAL A 35 -23.44 -3.22 25.08
C VAL A 35 -24.24 -3.08 26.36
N ILE A 36 -23.72 -2.29 27.31
CA ILE A 36 -24.36 -2.01 28.60
C ILE A 36 -24.71 -0.51 28.64
N SER A 37 -25.99 -0.15 28.71
CA SER A 37 -26.38 1.25 28.89
C SER A 37 -25.99 1.75 30.29
N LEU A 38 -25.29 2.89 30.34
CA LEU A 38 -24.91 3.59 31.58
C LEU A 38 -25.76 4.84 31.83
N GLY A 39 -26.59 5.24 30.86
CA GLY A 39 -27.49 6.38 30.93
C GLY A 39 -28.11 6.73 29.58
N LEU A 40 -28.76 7.90 29.49
CA LEU A 40 -29.43 8.38 28.27
C LEU A 40 -28.48 8.75 27.13
N SER A 41 -27.20 8.99 27.41
CA SER A 41 -26.18 9.40 26.44
C SER A 41 -24.94 8.49 26.42
N ASP A 42 -24.88 7.51 27.32
CA ASP A 42 -23.65 6.85 27.74
C ASP A 42 -23.84 5.33 27.75
N PHE A 43 -22.86 4.61 27.23
CA PHE A 43 -22.85 3.15 27.19
C PHE A 43 -21.43 2.61 27.37
N ALA A 44 -21.33 1.41 27.93
CA ALA A 44 -20.13 0.61 27.86
C ALA A 44 -20.23 -0.40 26.71
N LEU A 45 -19.10 -0.63 26.03
CA LEU A 45 -18.92 -1.67 25.01
C LEU A 45 -17.83 -2.61 25.51
N ASP A 46 -18.14 -3.89 25.70
CA ASP A 46 -17.14 -4.89 26.15
C ASP A 46 -16.56 -5.65 24.97
N ILE A 47 -15.23 -5.60 24.82
CA ILE A 47 -14.48 -6.13 23.68
C ILE A 47 -13.56 -7.23 24.22
N ARG A 48 -13.92 -8.49 24.01
CA ARG A 48 -13.27 -9.67 24.61
C ARG A 48 -12.98 -10.74 23.57
N MET A 49 -11.91 -11.50 23.80
CA MET A 49 -11.66 -12.73 23.04
C MET A 49 -12.82 -13.73 23.23
N PRO A 50 -13.25 -14.43 22.16
CA PRO A 50 -14.47 -15.28 22.16
C PRO A 50 -14.25 -16.67 22.79
N GLY A 51 -13.54 -16.74 23.92
CA GLY A 51 -13.23 -17.98 24.61
C GLY A 51 -12.14 -18.78 23.89
N VAL A 52 -10.98 -18.17 23.69
CA VAL A 52 -9.85 -18.74 22.94
C VAL A 52 -8.99 -19.67 23.80
N THR A 53 -8.27 -20.59 23.17
CA THR A 53 -7.29 -21.46 23.84
C THR A 53 -6.00 -21.49 23.01
N PRO A 54 -5.05 -20.57 23.26
CA PRO A 54 -3.72 -20.56 22.64
C PRO A 54 -2.99 -21.90 22.81
N LYS A 55 -2.17 -22.28 21.81
CA LYS A 55 -1.47 -23.57 21.75
C LYS A 55 0.05 -23.48 21.89
N GLN A 56 0.61 -22.32 21.59
CA GLN A 56 2.04 -22.04 21.57
C GLN A 56 2.30 -20.79 22.41
N SER A 57 3.49 -20.68 23.01
CA SER A 57 3.90 -19.44 23.67
C SER A 57 4.04 -18.31 22.66
N ASP A 58 3.98 -17.07 23.15
CA ASP A 58 4.07 -15.82 22.37
C ASP A 58 3.07 -15.71 21.18
N THR A 59 1.89 -16.34 21.27
CA THR A 59 0.82 -16.22 20.25
C THR A 59 0.12 -14.87 20.33
N TYR A 60 -0.10 -14.19 19.18
CA TYR A 60 -0.87 -12.95 19.09
C TYR A 60 -2.24 -13.19 18.45
N LEU A 61 -3.33 -13.09 19.22
CA LEU A 61 -4.68 -13.23 18.68
C LEU A 61 -5.36 -11.87 18.51
N CYS A 62 -6.07 -11.71 17.40
CA CYS A 62 -6.80 -10.51 17.02
C CYS A 62 -8.29 -10.79 16.92
N MET A 63 -9.14 -9.84 17.33
CA MET A 63 -10.59 -9.90 17.15
C MET A 63 -11.18 -8.50 16.92
N SER A 64 -12.35 -8.40 16.27
CA SER A 64 -12.97 -7.11 15.96
C SER A 64 -14.40 -6.97 16.49
N VAL A 65 -14.79 -5.73 16.78
CA VAL A 65 -16.15 -5.33 17.20
C VAL A 65 -16.54 -4.06 16.46
N ARG A 66 -17.66 -4.09 15.74
CA ARG A 66 -18.23 -2.88 15.14
C ARG A 66 -18.78 -1.96 16.22
N LEU A 67 -18.59 -0.65 16.07
CA LEU A 67 -19.24 0.36 16.89
C LEU A 67 -20.78 0.19 16.76
N PRO A 68 -21.55 0.06 17.86
CA PRO A 68 -22.99 -0.24 17.81
C PRO A 68 -23.87 0.96 17.39
N VAL A 69 -23.23 2.07 17.00
CA VAL A 69 -23.86 3.33 16.59
C VAL A 69 -23.11 3.87 15.37
N ASP A 70 -23.82 4.25 14.32
CA ASP A 70 -23.19 4.87 13.14
C ASP A 70 -22.92 6.38 13.34
N CYS A 71 -23.52 6.99 14.36
CA CYS A 71 -23.32 8.40 14.72
C CYS A 71 -21.98 8.66 15.45
N GLU A 72 -21.55 9.92 15.49
CA GLU A 72 -20.38 10.35 16.26
C GLU A 72 -20.56 10.00 17.76
N ALA A 73 -19.53 9.39 18.34
CA ALA A 73 -19.41 9.08 19.76
C ALA A 73 -17.97 9.33 20.24
N TYR A 74 -17.78 9.37 21.56
CA TYR A 74 -16.48 9.65 22.18
C TYR A 74 -16.12 8.57 23.20
N VAL A 75 -14.97 7.92 23.03
CA VAL A 75 -14.39 7.01 24.03
C VAL A 75 -13.73 7.87 25.12
N VAL A 76 -14.18 7.71 26.36
CA VAL A 76 -13.80 8.58 27.50
C VAL A 76 -13.12 7.85 28.67
N ASP A 77 -13.22 6.52 28.76
CA ASP A 77 -12.42 5.70 29.68
C ASP A 77 -12.18 4.28 29.13
N PHE A 78 -11.12 3.62 29.64
CA PHE A 78 -10.68 2.28 29.24
C PHE A 78 -10.48 1.40 30.47
N LYS A 79 -11.15 0.24 30.52
CA LYS A 79 -11.07 -0.71 31.63
C LYS A 79 -10.50 -2.05 31.13
N PRO A 80 -9.22 -2.37 31.40
CA PRO A 80 -8.61 -3.62 30.96
C PRO A 80 -9.14 -4.81 31.78
N HIS A 81 -9.25 -5.95 31.11
CA HIS A 81 -9.68 -7.23 31.65
C HIS A 81 -8.74 -8.32 31.12
N ALA A 82 -7.61 -8.54 31.79
CA ALA A 82 -6.58 -9.50 31.37
C ALA A 82 -6.44 -10.66 32.36
N SER A 83 -6.35 -11.89 31.85
CA SER A 83 -5.91 -13.06 32.60
C SER A 83 -4.43 -12.91 32.95
N MET A 84 -4.15 -12.49 34.18
CA MET A 84 -2.83 -12.07 34.64
C MET A 84 -1.75 -13.16 34.53
N ASP A 85 -2.12 -14.43 34.44
CA ASP A 85 -1.17 -15.54 34.36
C ASP A 85 -0.64 -15.76 32.94
N THR A 86 -1.43 -15.46 31.89
CA THR A 86 -1.13 -15.79 30.49
C THR A 86 -0.94 -14.57 29.58
N VAL A 87 -1.72 -13.49 29.79
CA VAL A 87 -1.68 -12.32 28.91
C VAL A 87 -0.49 -11.42 29.25
N HIS A 88 0.37 -11.21 28.26
CA HIS A 88 1.55 -10.35 28.39
C HIS A 88 1.20 -8.88 28.13
N HIS A 89 0.51 -8.59 27.02
CA HIS A 89 0.00 -7.25 26.70
C HIS A 89 -1.25 -7.29 25.81
N MET A 90 -1.96 -6.16 25.73
CA MET A 90 -3.13 -5.98 24.88
C MET A 90 -3.10 -4.60 24.22
N LEU A 91 -3.35 -4.54 22.92
CA LEU A 91 -3.47 -3.28 22.16
C LEU A 91 -4.89 -3.15 21.59
N LEU A 92 -5.42 -1.93 21.55
CA LEU A 92 -6.71 -1.62 20.95
C LEU A 92 -6.54 -0.55 19.86
N PHE A 93 -7.07 -0.84 18.68
CA PHE A 93 -7.01 0.01 17.50
C PHE A 93 -8.41 0.42 17.05
N GLY A 94 -8.54 1.63 16.51
CA GLY A 94 -9.69 2.08 15.74
C GLY A 94 -9.36 2.07 14.24
N CYS A 95 -10.19 1.41 13.44
CA CYS A 95 -10.09 1.39 11.98
C CYS A 95 -11.49 1.22 11.35
N ASN A 96 -11.57 1.03 10.03
CA ASN A 96 -12.83 0.89 9.29
C ASN A 96 -12.99 -0.48 8.65
N GLU A 97 -11.90 -1.18 8.39
CA GLU A 97 -11.85 -2.54 7.83
C GLU A 97 -10.84 -3.38 8.62
N PRO A 98 -11.31 -4.24 9.55
CA PRO A 98 -10.47 -5.28 10.15
C PRO A 98 -9.87 -6.24 9.10
N SER A 99 -8.70 -6.83 9.36
CA SER A 99 -8.07 -7.76 8.41
C SER A 99 -8.93 -8.99 8.11
N SER A 100 -9.49 -9.61 9.15
CA SER A 100 -10.39 -10.76 9.02
C SER A 100 -11.81 -10.42 9.48
N THR A 101 -12.77 -11.20 8.97
CA THR A 101 -14.18 -11.20 9.40
C THR A 101 -14.51 -12.37 10.33
N GLU A 102 -13.51 -13.16 10.74
CA GLU A 102 -13.69 -14.24 11.70
C GLU A 102 -13.88 -13.72 13.15
N ASN A 103 -14.41 -14.58 14.02
CA ASN A 103 -14.67 -14.25 15.44
C ASN A 103 -13.39 -13.84 16.19
N TYR A 104 -12.28 -14.47 15.82
CA TYR A 104 -10.90 -14.10 16.14
C TYR A 104 -10.01 -14.73 15.07
N TRP A 105 -8.81 -14.19 14.87
CA TRP A 105 -7.82 -14.68 13.90
C TRP A 105 -6.40 -14.43 14.45
N ASP A 106 -5.36 -14.86 13.74
CA ASP A 106 -3.97 -14.58 14.15
C ASP A 106 -3.57 -13.15 13.73
N CYS A 107 -2.98 -12.38 14.65
CA CYS A 107 -2.60 -11.00 14.35
C CYS A 107 -1.50 -10.85 13.30
N ASP A 108 -0.77 -11.92 12.96
CA ASP A 108 0.24 -11.88 11.89
C ASP A 108 -0.40 -11.85 10.49
N GLU A 109 -1.65 -12.31 10.33
CA GLU A 109 -2.51 -11.97 9.17
C GLU A 109 -2.89 -10.47 9.16
N GLY A 110 -2.67 -9.78 10.28
CA GLY A 110 -2.76 -8.34 10.44
C GLY A 110 -3.93 -7.84 11.29
N THR A 111 -3.81 -6.60 11.77
CA THR A 111 -4.84 -5.92 12.57
C THR A 111 -6.00 -5.37 11.72
N CYS A 112 -5.70 -4.50 10.75
CA CYS A 112 -6.66 -3.84 9.88
C CYS A 112 -6.14 -3.78 8.43
N LYS A 113 -7.03 -3.56 7.46
CA LYS A 113 -6.72 -3.31 6.04
C LYS A 113 -6.51 -1.82 5.78
N ASP A 114 -7.36 -0.99 6.37
CA ASP A 114 -7.12 0.45 6.46
C ASP A 114 -6.22 0.78 7.68
N LYS A 115 -5.80 2.04 7.75
CA LYS A 115 -4.82 2.52 8.72
C LYS A 115 -5.26 2.26 10.16
N SER A 116 -4.48 1.46 10.89
CA SER A 116 -4.76 1.18 12.30
C SER A 116 -4.42 2.39 13.19
N ASN A 117 -5.40 2.92 13.91
CA ASN A 117 -5.20 4.04 14.83
C ASN A 117 -5.18 3.49 16.26
N ILE A 118 -4.00 3.28 16.85
CA ILE A 118 -3.91 2.82 18.24
C ILE A 118 -4.60 3.82 19.20
N LEU A 119 -5.51 3.32 20.03
CA LEU A 119 -6.32 4.11 20.98
C LEU A 119 -5.93 3.81 22.43
N TYR A 120 -5.50 2.58 22.72
CA TYR A 120 -5.15 2.11 24.05
C TYR A 120 -4.10 1.00 24.00
N ALA A 121 -3.27 0.93 25.04
CA ALA A 121 -2.29 -0.14 25.25
C ALA A 121 -2.24 -0.49 26.74
N TRP A 122 -2.37 -1.78 27.04
CA TRP A 122 -2.17 -2.35 28.36
C TRP A 122 -1.01 -3.33 28.29
N ALA A 123 -0.16 -3.37 29.33
CA ALA A 123 0.86 -4.40 29.48
C ALA A 123 0.95 -4.83 30.95
N ARG A 124 1.31 -6.10 31.17
CA ARG A 124 1.47 -6.66 32.52
C ARG A 124 2.46 -5.80 33.32
N ASN A 125 2.08 -5.47 34.55
CA ASN A 125 2.84 -4.62 35.50
C ASN A 125 3.02 -3.13 35.08
N ALA A 126 2.42 -2.65 33.99
CA ALA A 126 2.48 -1.23 33.62
C ALA A 126 1.42 -0.38 34.36
N PRO A 127 1.65 0.93 34.58
CA PRO A 127 0.63 1.83 35.10
C PRO A 127 -0.55 1.97 34.12
N PRO A 128 -1.82 1.89 34.56
CA PRO A 128 -2.96 2.04 33.68
C PRO A 128 -3.12 3.49 33.23
N THR A 129 -3.00 3.74 31.92
CA THR A 129 -3.22 5.06 31.33
C THR A 129 -4.70 5.45 31.45
N ARG A 130 -4.97 6.67 31.91
CA ARG A 130 -6.33 7.25 32.00
C ARG A 130 -6.41 8.52 31.16
N LEU A 131 -7.55 8.76 30.53
CA LEU A 131 -7.79 10.02 29.82
C LEU A 131 -7.98 11.18 30.83
N PRO A 132 -7.47 12.39 30.54
CA PRO A 132 -7.79 13.57 31.33
C PRO A 132 -9.29 13.90 31.29
N LYS A 133 -9.83 14.49 32.36
CA LYS A 133 -11.26 14.80 32.45
C LYS A 133 -11.70 15.77 31.32
N GLY A 134 -12.67 15.34 30.52
CA GLY A 134 -13.18 16.12 29.38
C GLY A 134 -12.41 15.93 28.08
N VAL A 135 -11.51 14.94 28.03
CA VAL A 135 -10.82 14.44 26.83
C VAL A 135 -11.49 13.13 26.39
N GLY A 136 -11.72 12.95 25.09
CA GLY A 136 -12.15 11.67 24.53
C GLY A 136 -11.73 11.47 23.07
N PHE A 137 -11.56 10.22 22.63
CA PHE A 137 -11.30 9.89 21.24
C PHE A 137 -12.61 9.91 20.42
N ARG A 138 -12.66 10.67 19.33
CA ARG A 138 -13.78 10.69 18.38
C ARG A 138 -13.82 9.38 17.57
N VAL A 139 -14.96 8.68 17.60
CA VAL A 139 -15.24 7.46 16.82
C VAL A 139 -16.61 7.57 16.13
N GLY A 140 -16.85 6.75 15.11
CA GLY A 140 -18.08 6.75 14.32
C GLY A 140 -18.30 8.01 13.46
N GLY A 141 -19.50 8.13 12.89
CA GLY A 141 -19.87 9.20 11.97
C GLY A 141 -19.19 9.10 10.59
N GLU A 142 -18.92 10.27 10.00
CA GLU A 142 -18.35 10.39 8.66
C GLU A 142 -16.83 10.14 8.61
N THR A 143 -16.11 10.37 9.71
CA THR A 143 -14.63 10.43 9.74
C THR A 143 -13.98 9.71 10.92
N GLY A 144 -14.75 9.20 11.88
CA GLY A 144 -14.25 8.39 13.00
C GLY A 144 -14.30 6.89 12.69
N SER A 145 -13.41 6.12 13.32
CA SER A 145 -13.32 4.67 13.18
C SER A 145 -14.66 3.97 13.43
N ARG A 146 -15.01 3.00 12.59
CA ARG A 146 -16.26 2.22 12.67
C ARG A 146 -16.10 0.86 13.36
N TYR A 147 -14.87 0.36 13.44
CA TYR A 147 -14.52 -0.87 14.16
C TYR A 147 -13.45 -0.58 15.20
N PHE A 148 -13.52 -1.34 16.30
CA PHE A 148 -12.40 -1.57 17.18
C PHE A 148 -11.79 -2.94 16.86
N VAL A 149 -10.46 -3.02 16.83
CA VAL A 149 -9.73 -4.29 16.78
C VAL A 149 -8.89 -4.41 18.05
N LEU A 150 -9.09 -5.52 18.76
CA LEU A 150 -8.36 -5.90 19.95
C LEU A 150 -7.31 -6.95 19.57
N GLN A 151 -6.05 -6.66 19.89
CA GLN A 151 -4.93 -7.59 19.87
C GLN A 151 -4.61 -8.01 21.31
N VAL A 152 -4.44 -9.31 21.54
CA VAL A 152 -4.00 -9.90 22.81
C VAL A 152 -2.79 -10.79 22.57
N HIS A 153 -1.69 -10.49 23.24
CA HIS A 153 -0.47 -11.30 23.22
C HIS A 153 -0.44 -12.26 24.42
N TYR A 154 -0.42 -13.55 24.15
CA TYR A 154 -0.35 -14.63 25.15
C TYR A 154 1.08 -15.16 25.23
N GLY A 155 1.82 -14.75 26.27
CA GLY A 155 3.23 -15.11 26.44
C GLY A 155 3.40 -16.55 26.95
N ASP A 156 2.98 -16.81 28.19
CA ASP A 156 2.99 -18.18 28.73
C ASP A 156 1.64 -18.86 28.53
N VAL A 157 1.66 -20.02 27.86
CA VAL A 157 0.50 -20.90 27.67
C VAL A 157 0.46 -22.10 28.62
N SER A 158 1.38 -22.19 29.59
CA SER A 158 1.43 -23.29 30.57
C SER A 158 0.13 -23.47 31.35
N ALA A 159 -0.63 -22.39 31.58
CA ALA A 159 -1.94 -22.44 32.23
C ALA A 159 -3.02 -23.12 31.36
N PHE A 160 -2.92 -23.09 30.03
CA PHE A 160 -3.90 -23.71 29.12
C PHE A 160 -3.78 -25.24 29.00
N ARG A 161 -2.94 -25.89 29.83
CA ARG A 161 -2.79 -27.37 29.87
C ARG A 161 -4.10 -28.11 30.16
N ASP A 162 -5.02 -27.49 30.89
CA ASP A 162 -6.38 -27.99 31.16
C ASP A 162 -7.38 -27.74 30.02
N LYS A 163 -6.96 -26.99 28.98
CA LYS A 163 -7.76 -26.50 27.85
C LYS A 163 -8.92 -25.58 28.26
N HIS A 164 -8.74 -24.76 29.30
CA HIS A 164 -9.67 -23.67 29.58
C HIS A 164 -9.70 -22.63 28.45
N LYS A 165 -10.72 -21.77 28.50
CA LYS A 165 -10.97 -20.71 27.52
C LYS A 165 -10.69 -19.34 28.15
N ASP A 166 -9.92 -18.51 27.48
CA ASP A 166 -9.67 -17.12 27.87
C ASP A 166 -10.65 -16.14 27.20
N PHE A 167 -11.05 -15.13 27.96
CA PHE A 167 -11.97 -14.05 27.57
C PHE A 167 -11.37 -12.67 27.92
N SER A 168 -10.06 -12.52 27.73
CA SER A 168 -9.35 -11.26 27.99
C SER A 168 -9.70 -10.18 26.95
N GLY A 169 -9.52 -8.92 27.34
CA GLY A 169 -9.78 -7.77 26.49
C GLY A 169 -10.00 -6.47 27.29
N VAL A 170 -10.89 -5.61 26.82
CA VAL A 170 -11.10 -4.26 27.36
C VAL A 170 -12.57 -3.83 27.26
N THR A 171 -13.08 -3.22 28.32
CA THR A 171 -14.36 -2.50 28.29
C THR A 171 -14.10 -1.02 28.03
N LEU A 172 -14.81 -0.44 27.05
CA LEU A 172 -14.78 0.99 26.75
C LEU A 172 -15.97 1.69 27.39
N HIS A 173 -15.78 2.90 27.93
CA HIS A 173 -16.89 3.82 28.22
C HIS A 173 -17.00 4.82 27.05
N LEU A 174 -18.14 4.82 26.38
CA LEU A 174 -18.50 5.74 25.31
C LEU A 174 -19.64 6.68 25.73
N THR A 175 -19.61 7.90 25.19
CA THR A 175 -20.71 8.87 25.32
C THR A 175 -20.98 9.59 24.00
N HIS A 176 -22.23 9.97 23.77
CA HIS A 176 -22.62 10.91 22.71
C HIS A 176 -22.43 12.39 23.10
N GLN A 177 -22.08 12.68 24.36
CA GLN A 177 -21.81 14.06 24.79
C GLN A 177 -20.49 14.56 24.19
N LYS A 178 -20.55 15.65 23.41
CA LYS A 178 -19.39 16.23 22.74
C LYS A 178 -18.34 16.70 23.74
N GLN A 179 -17.18 16.03 23.75
CA GLN A 179 -16.08 16.39 24.63
C GLN A 179 -15.46 17.73 24.19
N PRO A 180 -15.14 18.63 25.12
CA PRO A 180 -14.52 19.93 24.79
C PRO A 180 -13.10 19.77 24.26
N LEU A 181 -12.41 18.70 24.66
CA LEU A 181 -11.09 18.31 24.19
C LEU A 181 -11.17 16.94 23.52
N ILE A 182 -10.51 16.79 22.38
CA ILE A 182 -10.46 15.54 21.62
C ILE A 182 -9.05 14.97 21.72
N ALA A 183 -8.96 13.68 22.05
CA ALA A 183 -7.72 12.93 22.07
C ALA A 183 -7.25 12.59 20.64
N GLY A 184 -5.94 12.52 20.46
CA GLY A 184 -5.34 12.02 19.23
C GLY A 184 -3.94 11.47 19.44
N MET A 185 -3.40 10.85 18.38
CA MET A 185 -2.10 10.18 18.38
C MET A 185 -1.14 10.88 17.42
N TYR A 186 0.05 11.23 17.88
CA TYR A 186 1.16 11.69 17.04
C TYR A 186 2.23 10.59 17.03
N LEU A 187 2.34 9.86 15.93
CA LEU A 187 3.37 8.82 15.76
C LEU A 187 4.63 9.43 15.15
N MET A 188 5.77 9.33 15.85
CA MET A 188 7.09 9.55 15.28
C MET A 188 7.73 8.21 14.93
N MET A 189 8.22 8.04 13.70
CA MET A 189 8.84 6.78 13.26
C MET A 189 9.99 6.97 12.25
N SER A 190 11.01 6.11 12.30
CA SER A 190 12.16 6.13 11.37
C SER A 190 11.98 5.11 10.26
N VAL A 191 12.02 5.53 9.00
CA VAL A 191 11.79 4.66 7.81
C VAL A 191 13.05 4.04 7.19
N ASN A 192 14.26 4.48 7.57
CA ASN A 192 15.48 4.18 6.79
C ASN A 192 16.74 3.98 7.66
N THR A 193 16.57 3.59 8.91
CA THR A 193 17.72 3.18 9.73
C THR A 193 18.21 1.81 9.26
N VAL A 194 19.53 1.67 9.15
CA VAL A 194 20.22 0.40 8.98
C VAL A 194 21.14 0.24 10.19
N ILE A 195 21.14 -0.95 10.78
CA ILE A 195 21.93 -1.32 11.95
C ILE A 195 22.94 -2.38 11.48
N PRO A 196 24.23 -2.01 11.28
CA PRO A 196 25.24 -2.97 10.86
C PRO A 196 25.48 -4.06 11.93
N PRO A 197 25.85 -5.29 11.54
CA PRO A 197 26.18 -6.35 12.48
C PRO A 197 27.40 -5.96 13.33
N GLY A 198 27.34 -6.24 14.64
CA GLY A 198 28.41 -5.94 15.59
C GLY A 198 28.56 -4.46 16.01
N GLU A 199 27.87 -3.52 15.38
CA GLU A 199 27.97 -2.09 15.72
C GLU A 199 27.33 -1.81 17.10
N LYS A 200 28.06 -1.14 17.98
CA LYS A 200 27.69 -1.00 19.40
C LYS A 200 26.58 0.02 19.63
N VAL A 201 26.52 1.09 18.82
CA VAL A 201 25.57 2.20 18.99
C VAL A 201 25.11 2.73 17.65
N VAL A 202 23.87 2.44 17.26
CA VAL A 202 23.21 2.99 16.07
C VAL A 202 22.05 3.89 16.48
N ASN A 203 22.03 5.12 15.97
CA ASN A 203 21.01 6.12 16.30
C ASN A 203 19.99 6.28 15.15
N ALA A 204 18.70 6.22 15.47
CA ALA A 204 17.61 6.52 14.55
C ALA A 204 16.96 7.86 14.94
N ASP A 205 17.27 8.91 14.19
CA ASP A 205 16.82 10.28 14.47
C ASP A 205 15.63 10.69 13.59
N ILE A 206 14.57 11.19 14.25
CA ILE A 206 13.29 11.57 13.65
C ILE A 206 12.95 13.00 14.10
N ALA A 207 12.69 13.93 13.19
CA ALA A 207 12.32 15.31 13.52
C ALA A 207 11.38 15.97 12.50
N CYS A 208 10.29 16.59 12.96
CA CYS A 208 9.34 17.33 12.12
C CYS A 208 8.90 18.65 12.75
N HIS A 209 8.69 19.66 11.89
CA HIS A 209 8.04 20.91 12.29
C HIS A 209 6.53 20.73 12.50
N TYR A 210 6.03 21.18 13.63
CA TYR A 210 4.61 21.20 13.96
C TYR A 210 3.92 22.44 13.35
N LYS A 211 2.89 22.23 12.53
CA LYS A 211 2.21 23.28 11.74
C LYS A 211 0.69 23.32 11.94
N ARG A 212 0.20 22.93 13.12
CA ARG A 212 -1.24 22.91 13.48
C ARG A 212 -1.51 23.83 14.69
N SER A 213 -2.78 23.96 15.06
CA SER A 213 -3.20 24.56 16.34
C SER A 213 -2.56 23.82 17.52
N PRO A 214 -2.38 24.45 18.70
CA PRO A 214 -1.71 23.82 19.82
C PRO A 214 -2.32 22.48 20.26
N MET A 215 -1.46 21.55 20.65
CA MET A 215 -1.83 20.28 21.29
C MET A 215 -1.08 20.11 22.60
N HIS A 216 -1.68 19.38 23.55
CA HIS A 216 -1.12 19.16 24.88
C HIS A 216 -0.87 17.68 25.09
N LEU A 217 0.37 17.32 25.44
CA LEU A 217 0.80 15.93 25.56
C LEU A 217 0.51 15.42 26.97
N PHE A 218 -0.02 14.19 27.09
CA PHE A 218 -0.36 13.61 28.39
C PHE A 218 0.15 12.17 28.61
N ALA A 219 0.43 11.42 27.54
CA ALA A 219 1.07 10.11 27.64
C ALA A 219 1.91 9.79 26.38
N TYR A 220 2.82 8.83 26.49
CA TYR A 220 3.67 8.35 25.38
C TYR A 220 3.91 6.84 25.48
N ARG A 221 4.11 6.17 24.34
CA ARG A 221 4.53 4.75 24.25
C ARG A 221 5.75 4.66 23.35
N VAL A 222 6.72 3.86 23.78
CA VAL A 222 7.89 3.48 22.96
C VAL A 222 7.68 2.08 22.40
N HIS A 223 8.20 1.82 21.21
CA HIS A 223 8.21 0.48 20.63
C HIS A 223 9.43 0.28 19.71
N THR A 224 10.12 -0.83 19.96
CA THR A 224 11.18 -1.43 19.13
C THR A 224 11.07 -2.95 19.30
N HIS A 225 11.89 -3.70 18.57
CA HIS A 225 12.17 -5.12 18.77
C HIS A 225 13.39 -5.30 19.69
N ARG A 226 14.14 -6.42 19.56
CA ARG A 226 15.13 -6.92 20.53
C ARG A 226 16.45 -6.10 20.62
N LEU A 227 16.78 -5.27 19.62
CA LEU A 227 18.04 -4.52 19.56
C LEU A 227 17.94 -3.15 20.25
N GLY A 228 16.74 -2.55 20.30
CA GLY A 228 16.51 -1.23 20.88
C GLY A 228 16.84 -1.16 22.37
N LYS A 229 17.75 -0.26 22.76
CA LYS A 229 18.20 -0.08 24.15
C LYS A 229 17.43 1.03 24.87
N ILE A 230 17.17 2.14 24.16
CA ILE A 230 16.37 3.26 24.67
C ILE A 230 15.71 4.05 23.53
N VAL A 231 14.52 4.61 23.79
CA VAL A 231 13.87 5.59 22.93
C VAL A 231 13.54 6.84 23.75
N SER A 232 13.87 8.02 23.20
CA SER A 232 13.65 9.32 23.84
C SER A 232 13.00 10.30 22.85
N GLY A 233 11.98 11.04 23.30
CA GLY A 233 11.27 12.04 22.51
C GLY A 233 11.17 13.39 23.21
N TYR A 234 11.26 14.45 22.43
CA TYR A 234 11.43 15.83 22.86
C TYR A 234 10.63 16.82 21.98
N ARG A 235 10.27 17.96 22.56
CA ARG A 235 9.88 19.18 21.85
C ARG A 235 11.07 20.15 21.86
N VAL A 236 11.47 20.68 20.72
CA VAL A 236 12.46 21.74 20.59
C VAL A 236 11.78 23.05 20.18
N ARG A 237 11.92 24.08 21.01
CA ARG A 237 11.41 25.44 20.81
C ARG A 237 12.56 26.42 20.99
N ASN A 238 12.83 27.27 19.99
CA ASN A 238 13.96 28.23 20.01
C ASN A 238 15.32 27.59 20.35
N GLY A 239 15.55 26.34 19.93
CA GLY A 239 16.75 25.56 20.26
C GLY A 239 16.76 24.92 21.65
N GLN A 240 15.81 25.24 22.54
CA GLN A 240 15.66 24.60 23.84
C GLN A 240 14.89 23.28 23.71
N TRP A 241 15.54 22.18 24.10
CA TRP A 241 14.91 20.86 24.20
C TRP A 241 14.06 20.76 25.48
N THR A 242 12.89 20.13 25.36
CA THR A 242 11.96 19.80 26.46
C THR A 242 11.60 18.33 26.34
N LEU A 243 11.88 17.52 27.36
CA LEU A 243 11.58 16.09 27.35
C LEU A 243 10.07 15.85 27.30
N ILE A 244 9.64 14.92 26.43
CA ILE A 244 8.26 14.39 26.37
C ILE A 244 8.21 13.02 27.06
N GLY A 245 9.21 12.17 26.81
CA GLY A 245 9.28 10.84 27.38
C GLY A 245 10.57 10.14 26.99
N ARG A 246 11.05 9.24 27.86
CA ARG A 246 12.29 8.49 27.67
C ARG A 246 12.15 7.15 28.37
N GLN A 247 12.20 6.06 27.62
CA GLN A 247 11.91 4.72 28.14
C GLN A 247 12.74 3.65 27.41
N SER A 248 13.10 2.57 28.11
CA SER A 248 13.68 1.40 27.46
C SER A 248 12.56 0.57 26.82
N PRO A 249 12.63 0.26 25.52
CA PRO A 249 11.57 -0.49 24.83
C PRO A 249 11.52 -1.98 25.22
N GLN A 250 12.51 -2.49 25.97
CA GLN A 250 12.49 -3.82 26.58
C GLN A 250 11.68 -3.89 27.89
N LEU A 251 11.14 -2.76 28.34
CA LEU A 251 10.18 -2.70 29.45
C LEU A 251 8.73 -2.70 28.92
N PRO A 252 7.72 -3.08 29.73
CA PRO A 252 6.33 -3.25 29.28
C PRO A 252 5.79 -2.07 28.46
N GLN A 253 5.60 -2.29 27.15
CA GLN A 253 5.34 -1.24 26.14
C GLN A 253 3.91 -0.67 26.18
N ALA A 254 3.46 -0.17 27.33
CA ALA A 254 2.21 0.55 27.52
C ALA A 254 2.37 2.07 27.28
N PHE A 255 1.28 2.82 27.42
CA PHE A 255 1.33 4.29 27.43
C PHE A 255 1.66 4.84 28.83
N TYR A 256 2.89 5.28 29.01
CA TYR A 256 3.37 5.96 30.21
C TYR A 256 2.87 7.42 30.24
N PRO A 257 2.49 7.97 31.40
CA PRO A 257 2.14 9.39 31.51
C PRO A 257 3.39 10.27 31.25
N VAL A 258 3.17 11.44 30.66
CA VAL A 258 4.21 12.49 30.56
C VAL A 258 4.39 13.11 31.95
N GLU A 259 5.63 13.24 32.43
CA GLU A 259 5.94 13.72 33.80
C GLU A 259 5.49 15.16 34.06
N TYR A 260 5.57 16.02 33.04
CA TYR A 260 5.24 17.45 33.10
C TYR A 260 4.39 17.85 31.88
N PRO A 261 3.32 18.67 32.01
CA PRO A 261 2.50 19.05 30.87
C PRO A 261 3.31 19.76 29.76
N VAL A 262 3.45 19.12 28.60
CA VAL A 262 4.11 19.70 27.42
C VAL A 262 3.06 20.24 26.44
N ASP A 263 3.17 21.52 26.11
CA ASP A 263 2.45 22.13 24.99
C ASP A 263 3.28 22.04 23.69
N VAL A 264 2.66 21.68 22.58
CA VAL A 264 3.28 21.75 21.25
C VAL A 264 2.50 22.75 20.41
N SER A 265 3.18 23.79 19.94
CA SER A 265 2.63 24.96 19.26
C SER A 265 3.23 25.11 17.86
N TYR A 266 2.59 25.96 17.05
CA TYR A 266 3.02 26.22 15.66
C TYR A 266 4.50 26.65 15.59
N ASN A 267 5.23 26.05 14.63
CA ASN A 267 6.68 26.13 14.40
C ASN A 267 7.61 25.42 15.41
N ASP A 268 7.10 24.77 16.47
CA ASP A 268 7.93 23.84 17.26
C ASP A 268 8.48 22.71 16.39
N ILE A 269 9.60 22.11 16.80
CA ILE A 269 10.07 20.83 16.25
C ILE A 269 9.76 19.73 17.26
N LEU A 270 9.10 18.66 16.84
CA LEU A 270 9.11 17.40 17.57
C LEU A 270 10.31 16.59 17.10
N ALA A 271 11.10 16.07 18.04
CA ALA A 271 12.32 15.32 17.78
C ALA A 271 12.39 14.05 18.65
N ALA A 272 12.76 12.91 18.07
CA ALA A 272 12.93 11.65 18.77
C ALA A 272 14.18 10.90 18.29
N ARG A 273 14.80 10.14 19.19
CA ARG A 273 15.93 9.24 18.95
C ARG A 273 15.62 7.86 19.52
N CYS A 274 15.77 6.82 18.70
CA CYS A 274 15.99 5.45 19.18
C CYS A 274 17.47 5.11 19.14
N VAL A 275 17.95 4.33 20.10
CA VAL A 275 19.33 3.85 20.18
C VAL A 275 19.31 2.31 20.14
N PHE A 276 20.03 1.73 19.19
CA PHE A 276 20.15 0.29 18.95
C PHE A 276 21.60 -0.17 19.15
N SER A 277 21.80 -1.49 19.33
CA SER A 277 23.10 -2.16 19.16
C SER A 277 22.89 -3.36 18.23
N GLY A 278 23.78 -3.52 17.25
CA GLY A 278 23.89 -4.68 16.37
C GLY A 278 24.75 -5.81 16.94
N GLU A 279 25.26 -5.68 18.18
CA GLU A 279 25.95 -6.77 18.88
C GLU A 279 25.04 -8.00 18.99
N GLY A 280 25.53 -9.16 18.51
CA GLY A 280 24.76 -10.40 18.45
C GLY A 280 23.99 -10.62 17.14
N ARG A 281 24.04 -9.71 16.16
CA ARG A 281 23.55 -9.95 14.79
C ARG A 281 24.72 -10.23 13.85
N THR A 282 24.53 -11.19 12.95
CA THR A 282 25.48 -11.58 11.88
C THR A 282 25.24 -10.83 10.58
N THR A 283 24.01 -10.36 10.35
CA THR A 283 23.57 -9.62 9.16
C THR A 283 23.14 -8.19 9.50
N GLU A 284 23.06 -7.32 8.48
CA GLU A 284 22.46 -5.99 8.66
C GLU A 284 21.00 -6.10 9.07
N THR A 285 20.62 -5.40 10.13
CA THR A 285 19.22 -5.27 10.55
C THR A 285 18.64 -3.97 10.02
N ARG A 286 17.47 -4.01 9.41
CA ARG A 286 16.80 -2.86 8.78
C ARG A 286 15.50 -2.56 9.50
N ILE A 287 14.87 -1.42 9.19
CA ILE A 287 13.56 -1.12 9.74
C ILE A 287 12.48 -1.88 8.95
N GLY A 288 11.67 -2.64 9.69
CA GLY A 288 10.60 -3.52 9.21
C GLY A 288 9.76 -3.98 10.41
N GLY A 289 8.92 -5.01 10.25
CA GLY A 289 8.05 -5.48 11.34
C GLY A 289 8.35 -6.89 11.86
N THR A 290 9.20 -7.67 11.18
CA THR A 290 9.54 -9.03 11.63
C THR A 290 10.33 -8.98 12.94
N ALA A 291 10.34 -10.05 13.72
CA ALA A 291 11.20 -10.15 14.91
C ALA A 291 12.72 -10.08 14.56
N ASN A 292 13.05 -10.27 13.29
CA ASN A 292 14.39 -10.13 12.72
C ASN A 292 14.70 -8.70 12.27
N ASP A 293 13.70 -7.88 11.93
CA ASP A 293 13.86 -6.44 11.71
C ASP A 293 13.96 -5.67 13.04
N GLU A 294 14.03 -4.34 12.93
CA GLU A 294 13.76 -3.42 14.03
C GLU A 294 12.64 -2.43 13.73
N MET A 295 12.07 -1.82 14.76
CA MET A 295 11.22 -0.63 14.66
C MET A 295 11.77 0.50 15.52
N CYS A 296 11.54 1.74 15.09
CA CYS A 296 11.81 2.93 15.91
C CYS A 296 10.54 3.77 16.00
N ASN A 297 9.65 3.43 16.93
CA ASN A 297 8.35 4.09 17.08
C ASN A 297 8.22 4.81 18.43
N PHE A 298 7.88 6.09 18.38
CA PHE A 298 7.54 6.92 19.54
C PHE A 298 6.13 7.50 19.35
N TYR A 299 5.15 6.88 20.01
CA TYR A 299 3.75 7.27 20.00
C TYR A 299 3.49 8.32 21.09
N ILE A 300 2.85 9.42 20.74
CA ILE A 300 2.52 10.51 21.67
C ILE A 300 1.00 10.70 21.70
N MET A 301 0.38 10.50 22.86
CA MET A 301 -1.02 10.87 23.08
C MET A 301 -1.14 12.33 23.49
N TYR A 302 -1.97 13.05 22.75
CA TYR A 302 -2.25 14.46 22.97
C TYR A 302 -3.76 14.73 23.06
N TYR A 303 -4.13 15.91 23.54
CA TYR A 303 -5.46 16.46 23.36
C TYR A 303 -5.44 17.87 22.73
N MET A 304 -6.50 18.22 22.01
CA MET A 304 -6.70 19.50 21.31
C MET A 304 -8.13 20.03 21.55
N GLU A 305 -8.34 21.35 21.41
CA GLU A 305 -9.69 21.94 21.38
C GLU A 305 -10.54 21.30 20.26
N ALA A 306 -11.76 20.85 20.55
CA ALA A 306 -12.57 20.04 19.63
C ALA A 306 -12.85 20.66 18.23
N LYS A 307 -12.87 22.00 18.14
CA LYS A 307 -13.00 22.81 16.91
C LYS A 307 -11.75 22.80 16.00
N HIS A 308 -10.60 22.39 16.52
CA HIS A 308 -9.30 22.39 15.83
C HIS A 308 -8.66 20.99 15.79
N ALA A 309 -9.27 20.01 16.44
CA ALA A 309 -8.67 18.72 16.72
C ALA A 309 -8.59 17.82 15.49
N VAL A 310 -7.43 17.19 15.31
CA VAL A 310 -7.17 16.11 14.37
C VAL A 310 -6.88 14.86 15.20
N SER A 311 -7.52 13.72 14.91
CA SER A 311 -7.37 12.50 15.72
C SER A 311 -6.02 11.78 15.53
N TYR A 312 -5.33 12.02 14.41
CA TYR A 312 -4.07 11.34 14.10
C TYR A 312 -3.10 12.26 13.34
N MET A 313 -1.81 12.17 13.66
CA MET A 313 -0.70 12.85 12.99
C MET A 313 0.54 11.93 12.93
N THR A 314 1.45 12.19 12.00
CA THR A 314 2.67 11.38 11.82
C THR A 314 3.87 12.25 11.50
N CYS A 315 5.02 11.89 12.06
CA CYS A 315 6.33 12.32 11.62
C CYS A 315 7.15 11.11 11.18
N THR A 316 7.26 10.91 9.87
CA THR A 316 8.21 9.98 9.26
C THR A 316 9.52 10.68 8.86
N GLN A 317 9.68 11.98 9.09
CA GLN A 317 10.78 12.82 8.55
C GLN A 317 11.86 13.17 9.58
N ASN A 318 13.04 13.61 9.10
CA ASN A 318 14.09 14.22 9.91
C ASN A 318 14.53 15.51 9.20
N ALA A 319 13.79 16.59 9.48
CA ALA A 319 13.95 17.88 8.83
C ALA A 319 15.17 18.67 9.31
N ASN A 320 15.87 18.24 10.37
CA ASN A 320 17.04 18.92 10.89
C ASN A 320 18.01 17.95 11.62
N PRO A 321 18.79 17.14 10.88
CA PRO A 321 19.74 16.20 11.48
C PRO A 321 20.83 16.88 12.32
N GLU A 322 21.29 18.06 11.89
CA GLU A 322 22.34 18.83 12.57
C GLU A 322 21.97 19.23 14.01
N MET A 323 20.67 19.44 14.27
CA MET A 323 20.15 19.73 15.61
C MET A 323 20.51 18.65 16.63
N PHE A 324 20.54 17.38 16.23
CA PHE A 324 20.80 16.23 17.11
C PHE A 324 22.23 16.18 17.66
N ARG A 325 23.17 16.98 17.11
CA ARG A 325 24.49 17.20 17.74
C ARG A 325 24.37 17.84 19.13
N ASN A 326 23.28 18.57 19.37
CA ASN A 326 22.96 19.23 20.63
C ASN A 326 21.81 18.53 21.40
N ILE A 327 21.52 17.26 21.11
CA ILE A 327 20.53 16.49 21.88
C ILE A 327 21.01 16.32 23.34
N PRO A 328 20.14 16.46 24.35
CA PRO A 328 20.49 16.20 25.74
C PRO A 328 21.11 14.80 25.92
N HIS A 329 22.20 14.72 26.70
CA HIS A 329 23.04 13.52 26.76
C HIS A 329 22.27 12.28 27.23
N GLU A 330 21.26 12.43 28.09
CA GLU A 330 20.46 11.31 28.61
C GLU A 330 19.70 10.54 27.52
N ALA A 331 19.45 11.14 26.36
CA ALA A 331 18.86 10.47 25.20
C ALA A 331 19.67 9.25 24.72
N ASN A 332 20.97 9.22 25.03
CA ASN A 332 21.93 8.20 24.61
C ASN A 332 22.31 7.22 25.73
N ILE A 333 21.89 7.49 26.97
CA ILE A 333 22.24 6.69 28.14
C ILE A 333 21.13 5.65 28.36
N PRO A 334 21.40 4.33 28.33
CA PRO A 334 20.40 3.31 28.62
C PRO A 334 19.79 3.47 30.02
N ILE A 335 18.53 3.07 30.20
CA ILE A 335 17.91 2.98 31.52
C ILE A 335 18.34 1.65 32.17
N PRO A 336 18.86 1.64 33.40
CA PRO A 336 19.30 0.41 34.06
C PRO A 336 18.10 -0.47 34.43
N VAL A 337 18.00 -1.63 33.78
CA VAL A 337 17.00 -2.68 34.06
C VAL A 337 17.58 -3.66 35.08
N LYS A 338 16.80 -4.04 36.11
CA LYS A 338 17.18 -5.12 37.04
C LYS A 338 17.00 -6.49 36.38
N SER A 339 17.96 -7.39 36.56
CA SER A 339 18.00 -8.73 35.96
C SER A 339 16.71 -9.55 36.13
N ASP A 340 16.03 -9.38 37.27
CA ASP A 340 14.85 -10.15 37.63
C ASP A 340 13.64 -9.81 36.74
N VAL A 341 13.63 -8.61 36.15
CA VAL A 341 12.65 -8.21 35.13
C VAL A 341 13.00 -8.86 33.78
N LEU A 342 14.29 -8.91 33.43
CA LEU A 342 14.77 -9.44 32.16
C LEU A 342 14.48 -10.95 32.03
N LYS A 343 14.62 -11.71 33.13
CA LYS A 343 14.28 -13.15 33.21
C LYS A 343 12.79 -13.47 33.08
N MET A 344 11.92 -12.46 33.01
CA MET A 344 10.48 -12.64 32.74
C MET A 344 10.08 -12.15 31.33
N VAL A 345 11.05 -11.73 30.50
CA VAL A 345 10.82 -11.17 29.15
C VAL A 345 11.22 -12.15 28.03
N HIS A 346 11.97 -13.22 28.35
CA HIS A 346 12.32 -14.28 27.41
C HIS A 346 11.94 -15.66 27.97
N GLY A 347 11.15 -16.42 27.21
CA GLY A 347 10.85 -17.82 27.48
C GLY A 347 12.10 -18.70 27.37
N HIS A 348 12.04 -19.90 27.95
CA HIS A 348 13.20 -20.80 28.07
C HIS A 348 13.71 -21.34 26.72
N HIS A 349 14.76 -20.72 26.17
CA HIS A 349 15.65 -21.31 25.17
C HIS A 349 17.13 -21.00 25.46
N GLU A 350 17.65 -21.61 26.54
CA GLU A 350 19.07 -21.96 26.66
C GLU A 350 19.13 -23.48 26.83
N GLU A 351 19.54 -24.22 25.80
CA GLU A 351 19.89 -25.63 25.96
C GLU A 351 21.30 -25.77 26.54
N THR A 352 21.49 -26.75 27.43
CA THR A 352 22.69 -26.83 28.27
C THR A 352 23.88 -27.50 27.58
N LYS A 353 24.89 -26.68 27.21
CA LYS A 353 26.32 -27.03 27.02
C LYS A 353 27.14 -25.73 27.11
N ASP A 354 28.30 -25.66 27.76
CA ASP A 354 28.98 -26.63 28.64
C ASP A 354 29.52 -25.90 29.89
N SER A 355 29.79 -26.66 30.95
CA SER A 355 30.51 -26.16 32.14
C SER A 355 32.02 -26.37 32.02
N ASP A 356 32.76 -25.72 32.92
CA ASP A 356 34.23 -25.69 33.06
C ASP A 356 34.96 -24.77 32.05
N THR A 357 36.00 -24.01 32.43
CA THR A 357 36.74 -23.98 33.71
C THR A 357 37.24 -22.57 34.08
N SER A 358 37.40 -22.31 35.39
CA SER A 358 38.25 -21.28 36.04
C SER A 358 38.22 -19.83 35.50
N SER A 359 37.72 -18.81 36.21
CA SER A 359 38.03 -18.37 37.59
C SER A 359 39.46 -17.85 37.80
N LEU A 360 39.62 -16.91 38.76
CA LEU A 360 40.77 -16.00 39.07
C LEU A 360 40.50 -14.56 38.57
N LEU A 361 40.50 -13.49 39.40
CA LEU A 361 40.94 -13.31 40.80
C LEU A 361 40.02 -12.36 41.61
N GLN A 362 39.85 -12.71 42.89
CA GLN A 362 39.83 -11.86 44.10
C GLN A 362 39.22 -10.43 44.05
N GLN A 363 38.11 -10.11 44.74
CA GLN A 363 37.83 -10.09 46.21
C GLN A 363 37.91 -8.67 46.82
N ALA A 364 36.82 -8.21 47.45
CA ALA A 364 36.86 -7.52 48.76
C ALA A 364 35.46 -7.42 49.42
N LYS A 365 35.27 -8.16 50.54
CA LYS A 365 34.41 -7.93 51.75
C LYS A 365 32.94 -7.44 51.60
N LYS A 366 31.93 -8.08 52.24
CA LYS A 366 31.61 -8.18 53.70
C LYS A 366 31.37 -6.81 54.36
N GLU A 367 30.46 -6.61 55.31
CA GLU A 367 29.78 -7.49 56.32
C GLU A 367 28.27 -7.78 55.99
N GLU A 368 27.62 -8.89 56.38
CA GLU A 368 27.23 -9.44 57.72
C GLU A 368 26.15 -8.61 58.45
N GLU A 369 25.12 -9.16 59.12
CA GLU A 369 24.86 -10.58 59.51
C GLU A 369 23.62 -11.22 58.82
N GLU A 370 22.80 -11.99 59.56
CA GLU A 370 22.28 -13.30 59.11
C GLU A 370 21.05 -13.80 59.91
N ILE A 371 20.74 -15.13 59.88
CA ILE A 371 19.83 -15.93 60.75
C ILE A 371 18.31 -15.69 60.56
N LEU A 372 17.42 -16.69 60.32
CA LEU A 372 17.51 -18.08 59.80
C LEU A 372 16.10 -18.43 59.19
N ASP A 373 15.45 -19.61 59.12
CA ASP A 373 15.56 -20.97 59.71
C ASP A 373 14.80 -22.01 58.81
N HIS A 374 14.91 -23.30 59.15
CA HIS A 374 14.11 -24.48 58.77
C HIS A 374 14.25 -25.11 57.36
N GLY A 375 15.16 -26.10 57.29
CA GLY A 375 14.94 -27.34 56.53
C GLY A 375 14.11 -28.35 57.36
N ASP A 376 14.24 -29.67 57.26
CA ASP A 376 14.97 -30.58 56.37
C ASP A 376 14.35 -31.99 56.54
N PHE A 377 14.33 -32.87 55.51
CA PHE A 377 14.01 -34.29 55.74
C PHE A 377 14.37 -35.28 54.60
N TYR A 378 14.05 -34.97 53.34
CA TYR A 378 14.02 -36.00 52.27
C TYR A 378 15.34 -36.23 51.51
N SER A 379 16.40 -35.47 51.82
CA SER A 379 17.73 -35.62 51.19
C SER A 379 18.47 -36.92 51.60
N LEU A 380 18.08 -37.53 52.74
CA LEU A 380 18.91 -38.52 53.45
C LEU A 380 18.64 -40.00 53.08
N LEU A 381 17.75 -40.30 52.13
CA LEU A 381 17.26 -41.68 51.89
C LEU A 381 17.79 -42.36 50.62
N SER A 382 18.34 -41.63 49.63
CA SER A 382 18.89 -42.24 48.40
C SER A 382 20.38 -42.60 48.47
N LYS A 383 21.00 -42.52 49.66
CA LYS A 383 22.42 -42.86 49.90
C LYS A 383 22.64 -44.24 50.55
N LEU A 384 21.60 -45.07 50.62
CA LEU A 384 21.57 -46.29 51.45
C LEU A 384 21.27 -47.61 50.69
N LEU A 385 21.08 -47.57 49.37
CA LEU A 385 20.97 -48.74 48.48
C LEU A 385 21.64 -48.40 47.13
N GLY A 386 22.38 -49.29 46.44
CA GLY A 386 22.66 -50.69 46.79
C GLY A 386 23.73 -51.44 45.94
N GLY A 387 24.34 -50.82 44.91
CA GLY A 387 25.55 -51.31 44.23
C GLY A 387 25.40 -52.41 43.16
N ARG A 388 26.47 -52.58 42.36
CA ARG A 388 26.77 -53.64 41.36
C ARG A 388 25.91 -53.72 40.09
N GLU A 389 26.34 -54.35 38.98
CA GLU A 389 27.65 -54.59 38.28
C GLU A 389 27.28 -55.31 36.94
N ASP A 390 28.25 -55.70 36.09
CA ASP A 390 28.12 -56.73 35.01
C ASP A 390 27.26 -56.45 33.72
N VAL A 391 27.58 -56.90 32.48
CA VAL A 391 28.83 -57.46 31.86
C VAL A 391 28.76 -57.49 30.29
N VAL A 392 29.85 -57.89 29.58
CA VAL A 392 30.07 -58.08 28.08
C VAL A 392 30.45 -56.79 27.29
N HIS A 393 31.67 -56.54 26.76
CA HIS A 393 32.60 -57.19 25.77
C HIS A 393 32.31 -56.83 24.27
N VAL A 394 33.22 -56.21 23.46
CA VAL A 394 34.59 -56.58 22.92
C VAL A 394 34.50 -57.50 21.68
N HIS A 395 35.14 -57.31 20.50
CA HIS A 395 36.34 -56.56 20.00
C HIS A 395 35.98 -55.55 18.86
N LYS A 396 36.83 -54.67 18.26
CA LYS A 396 38.25 -54.22 18.37
C LYS A 396 39.39 -54.96 17.60
N HIS A 397 39.63 -54.68 16.29
CA HIS A 397 40.96 -54.79 15.64
C HIS A 397 41.17 -54.00 14.31
N ASN A 398 42.45 -53.82 13.93
CA ASN A 398 43.03 -53.27 12.66
C ASN A 398 43.88 -54.41 12.02
N PRO A 399 44.28 -54.45 10.71
CA PRO A 399 45.65 -53.99 10.33
C PRO A 399 46.01 -53.70 8.81
N THR A 400 47.02 -52.82 8.60
CA THR A 400 48.20 -52.87 7.67
C THR A 400 48.18 -53.13 6.12
N GLU A 401 48.77 -52.16 5.38
CA GLU A 401 49.89 -52.22 4.38
C GLU A 401 49.86 -52.83 2.92
N LYS A 402 50.18 -51.94 1.93
CA LYS A 402 51.22 -52.01 0.83
C LYS A 402 51.06 -52.74 -0.55
N ALA A 403 51.96 -52.31 -1.48
CA ALA A 403 52.24 -52.68 -2.91
C ALA A 403 51.34 -51.99 -3.98
N GLU A 404 51.82 -51.30 -5.04
CA GLU A 404 52.80 -51.55 -6.15
C GLU A 404 52.24 -52.45 -7.29
N SER A 405 52.42 -52.20 -8.61
CA SER A 405 52.85 -51.03 -9.43
C SER A 405 52.50 -51.23 -10.95
N ASP A 406 52.68 -50.20 -11.81
CA ASP A 406 53.09 -50.24 -13.26
C ASP A 406 52.22 -50.99 -14.35
N LEU A 407 52.30 -50.79 -15.70
CA LEU A 407 52.93 -49.79 -16.62
C LEU A 407 52.22 -49.68 -18.02
N VAL A 408 52.20 -48.47 -18.61
CA VAL A 408 52.37 -47.99 -20.03
C VAL A 408 52.11 -48.86 -21.31
N ALA A 409 51.39 -48.27 -22.29
CA ALA A 409 51.75 -48.06 -23.74
C ALA A 409 50.64 -47.21 -24.46
N GLU A 410 50.81 -46.15 -25.28
CA GLU A 410 51.66 -45.79 -26.46
C GLU A 410 51.24 -46.49 -27.79
N ILE A 411 51.23 -45.90 -29.02
CA ILE A 411 51.77 -44.63 -29.61
C ILE A 411 50.88 -44.17 -30.82
N ALA A 412 50.65 -42.86 -31.08
CA ALA A 412 50.40 -42.27 -32.43
C ALA A 412 50.37 -40.71 -32.49
N ASP A 413 50.81 -40.10 -33.60
CA ASP A 413 50.90 -38.63 -33.87
C ASP A 413 50.78 -38.31 -35.39
N VAL A 414 50.88 -37.02 -35.75
CA VAL A 414 51.36 -36.39 -37.00
C VAL A 414 50.32 -35.87 -38.02
N VAL A 415 50.60 -34.65 -38.51
CA VAL A 415 50.25 -33.98 -39.80
C VAL A 415 49.29 -32.77 -39.67
N GLN A 416 49.61 -31.54 -40.12
CA GLN A 416 50.86 -30.74 -40.14
C GLN A 416 50.56 -29.33 -40.71
N LYS A 417 51.00 -28.25 -40.03
CA LYS A 417 51.54 -26.98 -40.62
C LYS A 417 50.57 -26.11 -41.48
N LYS A 418 50.83 -24.81 -41.72
CA LYS A 418 52.09 -24.04 -41.72
C LYS A 418 51.87 -22.52 -41.44
N ASP A 419 52.70 -21.93 -40.58
CA ASP A 419 53.60 -20.76 -40.72
C ASP A 419 53.28 -19.66 -41.79
N LEU A 420 53.65 -18.36 -41.68
CA LEU A 420 54.52 -17.65 -40.70
C LEU A 420 54.31 -16.09 -40.71
N ALA A 421 54.40 -15.46 -39.53
CA ALA A 421 54.93 -14.12 -39.12
C ALA A 421 55.03 -12.83 -40.00
N ARG A 422 55.09 -11.68 -39.27
CA ARG A 422 55.80 -10.39 -39.53
C ARG A 422 55.22 -9.39 -40.56
N GLU A 423 55.40 -8.06 -40.46
CA GLU A 423 55.78 -7.10 -39.36
C GLU A 423 55.55 -5.63 -39.86
N ILE A 424 55.57 -4.62 -38.98
CA ILE A 424 55.94 -3.18 -39.23
C ILE A 424 54.93 -2.19 -39.92
N ALA A 425 54.70 -1.07 -39.22
CA ALA A 425 54.43 0.34 -39.64
C ALA A 425 53.06 0.86 -40.22
N ASN A 426 52.49 1.81 -39.46
CA ASN A 426 52.10 3.20 -39.80
C ASN A 426 50.94 3.60 -40.76
N HIS A 427 50.19 4.61 -40.26
CA HIS A 427 49.53 5.74 -40.93
C HIS A 427 48.33 5.57 -41.91
N ASP A 428 47.17 6.03 -41.41
CA ASP A 428 46.27 7.07 -41.97
C ASP A 428 45.33 6.88 -43.20
N GLU A 429 44.24 7.63 -43.08
CA GLU A 429 43.32 8.21 -44.09
C GLU A 429 42.76 7.41 -45.29
N ARG A 430 41.51 6.94 -45.10
CA ARG A 430 40.30 7.57 -45.69
C ARG A 430 40.31 7.97 -47.20
N GLY A 431 39.72 7.14 -48.06
CA GLY A 431 39.25 7.52 -49.41
C GLY A 431 38.82 6.31 -50.26
N ASN A 432 37.54 5.89 -50.34
CA ASN A 432 36.33 6.52 -50.91
C ASN A 432 36.26 6.46 -52.47
N THR A 433 35.04 6.36 -53.02
CA THR A 433 34.65 6.53 -54.45
C THR A 433 34.98 5.34 -55.42
N ILE A 434 34.28 5.05 -56.55
CA ILE A 434 33.01 5.56 -57.15
C ILE A 434 32.41 4.65 -58.28
N LEU A 435 31.07 4.70 -58.46
CA LEU A 435 30.17 4.45 -59.64
C LEU A 435 30.51 3.53 -60.84
N VAL A 436 29.44 2.98 -61.46
CA VAL A 436 29.13 2.92 -62.92
C VAL A 436 27.70 2.35 -63.13
N ARG A 437 26.86 2.58 -64.16
CA ARG A 437 26.44 3.67 -65.14
C ARG A 437 25.16 3.10 -65.86
N ASP A 438 24.30 3.78 -66.63
CA ASP A 438 23.86 5.18 -66.90
C ASP A 438 22.66 5.08 -67.93
N ARG A 439 21.84 6.14 -68.10
CA ARG A 439 20.95 6.47 -69.27
C ARG A 439 19.54 5.88 -69.47
N ILE A 440 18.56 6.57 -70.11
CA ILE A 440 18.17 8.02 -70.17
C ILE A 440 16.83 8.22 -70.96
N GLN A 441 16.18 9.40 -70.81
CA GLN A 441 15.03 10.01 -71.57
C GLN A 441 13.68 10.05 -70.81
N LYS A 442 12.76 11.04 -70.90
CA LYS A 442 12.58 12.45 -71.41
C LYS A 442 11.07 12.55 -71.83
N PHE A 443 10.30 13.65 -71.77
CA PHE A 443 10.48 15.01 -71.22
C PHE A 443 9.12 15.80 -71.16
N HIS A 444 9.17 17.05 -70.65
CA HIS A 444 8.10 18.09 -70.57
C HIS A 444 6.97 17.81 -69.57
N ARG A 445 6.38 18.79 -68.86
CA ARG A 445 6.74 20.20 -68.48
C ARG A 445 6.07 20.47 -67.10
N LEU A 446 5.81 21.65 -66.52
CA LEU A 446 5.76 23.07 -66.94
C LEU A 446 6.64 23.96 -66.02
N GLU A 447 6.42 25.27 -66.02
CA GLU A 447 7.23 26.35 -65.41
C GLU A 447 6.26 27.44 -64.86
N SER A 448 6.59 28.39 -63.95
CA SER A 448 7.83 28.70 -63.19
C SER A 448 7.59 29.77 -62.10
N THR A 449 8.43 29.79 -61.05
CA THR A 449 8.96 30.96 -60.27
C THR A 449 8.04 32.09 -59.75
N LEU A 450 8.24 32.48 -58.47
CA LEU A 450 8.89 33.78 -58.11
C LEU A 450 9.32 33.84 -56.62
N ARG A 451 10.01 34.92 -56.22
CA ARG A 451 10.69 35.10 -54.91
C ARG A 451 9.89 35.97 -53.90
N PRO A 452 10.12 35.84 -52.58
CA PRO A 452 9.62 36.78 -51.57
C PRO A 452 10.53 38.02 -51.40
N PRO A 453 9.97 39.18 -51.00
CA PRO A 453 10.70 40.32 -50.44
C PRO A 453 10.39 40.54 -48.94
N GLU A 454 11.37 41.08 -48.20
CA GLU A 454 11.21 41.48 -46.79
C GLU A 454 10.59 42.87 -46.61
N ASN A 455 9.89 43.11 -45.49
CA ASN A 455 10.15 44.14 -44.45
C ASN A 455 8.93 44.21 -43.49
N ARG A 456 9.09 44.19 -42.15
CA ARG A 456 9.42 45.33 -41.25
C ARG A 456 8.47 46.54 -41.44
N HIS A 457 7.92 47.19 -40.42
CA HIS A 457 8.44 47.47 -39.07
C HIS A 457 7.32 47.98 -38.12
N PHE A 458 7.49 47.85 -36.79
CA PHE A 458 6.78 48.58 -35.70
C PHE A 458 5.25 48.38 -35.55
N SER A 459 4.64 48.56 -34.37
CA SER A 459 5.15 48.67 -32.99
C SER A 459 4.05 48.28 -32.00
N PHE A 460 4.36 47.51 -30.95
CA PHE A 460 3.43 47.31 -29.83
C PHE A 460 3.68 48.36 -28.74
N GLN A 461 2.79 49.35 -28.66
CA GLN A 461 2.77 50.34 -27.59
C GLN A 461 1.91 49.83 -26.42
N GLN A 462 2.37 50.08 -25.20
CA GLN A 462 1.74 49.57 -23.97
C GLN A 462 0.49 50.37 -23.58
N SER A 463 -0.60 49.68 -23.24
CA SER A 463 -1.77 50.24 -22.55
C SER A 463 -2.35 49.23 -21.54
N LYS A 464 -3.22 49.69 -20.64
CA LYS A 464 -3.75 48.92 -19.50
C LYS A 464 -5.27 48.90 -19.45
N HIS A 465 -5.80 47.87 -18.78
CA HIS A 465 -7.13 47.74 -18.18
C HIS A 465 -8.36 47.70 -19.09
N GLY A 466 -9.22 46.74 -18.78
CA GLY A 466 -10.61 46.63 -19.23
C GLY A 466 -11.19 45.37 -18.62
N GLU A 467 -12.14 45.51 -17.68
CA GLU A 467 -12.98 44.37 -17.27
C GLU A 467 -13.96 44.05 -18.39
N GLY A 468 -14.21 42.76 -18.65
CA GLY A 468 -15.09 42.34 -19.74
C GLY A 468 -15.39 40.85 -19.67
N SER A 469 -16.56 40.52 -19.11
CA SER A 469 -17.12 39.17 -19.20
C SER A 469 -17.47 38.88 -20.66
N TRP A 470 -16.82 37.86 -21.23
CA TRP A 470 -17.19 37.31 -22.53
C TRP A 470 -17.21 35.79 -22.43
N GLU A 471 -18.42 35.25 -22.41
CA GLU A 471 -18.66 33.83 -22.65
C GLU A 471 -18.06 33.49 -24.03
N LYS A 472 -17.23 32.45 -24.10
CA LYS A 472 -16.80 31.92 -25.39
C LYS A 472 -17.80 30.85 -25.81
N GLU A 473 -18.37 31.07 -26.99
CA GLU A 473 -19.27 30.13 -27.65
C GLU A 473 -18.63 28.73 -27.69
N HIS A 474 -19.41 27.72 -27.31
CA HIS A 474 -18.97 26.34 -27.35
C HIS A 474 -18.55 25.95 -28.77
N LYS A 475 -17.26 25.65 -28.95
CA LYS A 475 -16.92 24.56 -29.86
C LYS A 475 -17.62 23.29 -29.35
N ARG A 476 -17.99 22.40 -30.26
CA ARG A 476 -18.36 21.03 -29.90
C ARG A 476 -17.07 20.28 -29.56
N ASP A 477 -16.57 20.55 -28.36
CA ASP A 477 -15.31 20.01 -27.89
C ASP A 477 -15.48 18.50 -27.63
N PHE A 478 -14.46 17.75 -28.05
CA PHE A 478 -14.38 16.31 -27.87
C PHE A 478 -14.40 16.01 -26.36
N HIS A 479 -15.40 15.26 -25.89
CA HIS A 479 -15.50 14.90 -24.47
C HIS A 479 -15.97 13.45 -24.27
N ILE A 480 -15.37 12.79 -23.29
CA ILE A 480 -15.62 11.41 -22.88
C ILE A 480 -16.14 11.37 -21.43
N GLU A 481 -17.27 10.71 -21.22
CA GLU A 481 -17.95 10.59 -19.92
C GLU A 481 -18.12 9.13 -19.47
N GLU A 482 -18.37 8.88 -18.18
CA GLU A 482 -18.68 7.53 -17.68
C GLU A 482 -19.95 7.01 -18.37
N ALA A 483 -19.90 5.80 -18.91
CA ALA A 483 -21.06 5.15 -19.49
C ALA A 483 -21.99 4.64 -18.37
N VAL A 484 -22.66 5.54 -17.64
CA VAL A 484 -23.45 5.25 -16.44
C VAL A 484 -24.55 4.19 -16.67
N GLU A 485 -25.11 4.07 -17.87
CA GLU A 485 -26.06 3.00 -18.21
C GLU A 485 -25.43 1.61 -18.45
N TRP A 486 -24.10 1.48 -18.47
CA TRP A 486 -23.44 0.17 -18.53
C TRP A 486 -23.65 -0.54 -17.19
N PRO A 487 -24.06 -1.83 -17.18
CA PRO A 487 -24.46 -2.53 -15.96
C PRO A 487 -23.30 -2.83 -15.00
N GLY A 488 -22.05 -2.60 -15.41
CA GLY A 488 -20.87 -3.12 -14.72
C GLY A 488 -20.75 -4.64 -14.88
N LEU A 489 -19.78 -5.25 -14.22
CA LEU A 489 -19.66 -6.71 -14.18
C LEU A 489 -20.38 -7.27 -12.95
N ASP A 490 -21.36 -8.14 -13.17
CA ASP A 490 -21.93 -9.00 -12.12
C ASP A 490 -21.05 -10.25 -11.92
N LEU A 491 -19.75 -10.02 -11.69
CA LEU A 491 -18.70 -11.03 -11.53
C LEU A 491 -17.76 -10.61 -10.40
N LYS A 492 -17.39 -11.54 -9.52
CA LYS A 492 -16.42 -11.29 -8.44
C LYS A 492 -15.00 -11.28 -9.01
N LEU A 493 -14.54 -10.12 -9.46
CA LEU A 493 -13.19 -9.93 -9.98
C LEU A 493 -12.11 -9.93 -8.88
N GLY A 494 -10.88 -10.26 -9.30
CA GLY A 494 -9.66 -10.02 -8.54
C GLY A 494 -9.11 -8.61 -8.76
N GLN A 495 -7.83 -8.39 -8.46
CA GLN A 495 -7.12 -7.22 -9.01
C GLN A 495 -7.13 -7.31 -10.55
N VAL A 496 -7.73 -6.34 -11.24
CA VAL A 496 -7.80 -6.28 -12.72
C VAL A 496 -6.54 -5.62 -13.25
N SER A 497 -5.60 -6.43 -13.75
CA SER A 497 -4.25 -5.97 -14.11
C SER A 497 -4.07 -5.63 -15.59
N GLY A 498 -4.86 -6.24 -16.47
CA GLY A 498 -4.75 -6.05 -17.92
C GLY A 498 -6.11 -6.09 -18.61
N LEU A 499 -6.25 -5.30 -19.68
CA LEU A 499 -7.43 -5.19 -20.54
C LEU A 499 -7.01 -5.20 -22.01
N ALA A 500 -7.78 -5.90 -22.84
CA ALA A 500 -7.62 -5.80 -24.29
C ALA A 500 -8.94 -5.90 -25.03
N LEU A 501 -8.89 -5.70 -26.33
CA LEU A 501 -10.00 -5.96 -27.26
C LEU A 501 -9.56 -7.06 -28.22
N ASP A 502 -10.43 -8.03 -28.48
CA ASP A 502 -10.22 -9.00 -29.56
C ASP A 502 -10.62 -8.42 -30.95
N PRO A 503 -10.33 -9.10 -32.07
CA PRO A 503 -10.70 -8.61 -33.41
C PRO A 503 -12.21 -8.41 -33.63
N ASP A 504 -13.08 -9.00 -32.80
CA ASP A 504 -14.54 -8.80 -32.82
C ASP A 504 -14.99 -7.65 -31.89
N ASN A 505 -14.04 -6.89 -31.30
CA ASN A 505 -14.22 -5.86 -30.28
C ASN A 505 -14.87 -6.35 -28.97
N ASN A 506 -14.75 -7.64 -28.61
CA ASN A 506 -15.10 -8.08 -27.27
C ASN A 506 -14.06 -7.59 -26.25
N LEU A 507 -14.52 -7.22 -25.06
CA LEU A 507 -13.65 -6.80 -23.96
C LEU A 507 -13.04 -8.03 -23.29
N ILE A 508 -11.72 -8.12 -23.31
CA ILE A 508 -10.92 -9.12 -22.63
C ILE A 508 -10.42 -8.53 -21.30
N VAL A 509 -10.65 -9.23 -20.19
CA VAL A 509 -10.24 -8.80 -18.85
C VAL A 509 -9.31 -9.84 -18.25
N PHE A 510 -8.11 -9.44 -17.85
CA PHE A 510 -7.14 -10.25 -17.13
C PHE A 510 -7.11 -9.84 -15.66
N HIS A 511 -7.38 -10.78 -14.75
CA HIS A 511 -7.41 -10.51 -13.31
C HIS A 511 -6.77 -11.62 -12.48
N ARG A 512 -6.27 -11.25 -11.30
CA ARG A 512 -5.51 -12.13 -10.40
C ARG A 512 -6.36 -13.10 -9.57
N GLY A 513 -7.64 -13.29 -9.90
CA GLY A 513 -8.54 -14.19 -9.14
C GLY A 513 -8.66 -13.82 -7.65
N ASP A 514 -8.36 -14.79 -6.79
CA ASP A 514 -8.17 -14.64 -5.34
C ASP A 514 -6.77 -14.15 -4.94
N HIS A 515 -5.76 -14.31 -5.79
CA HIS A 515 -4.42 -13.81 -5.53
C HIS A 515 -4.38 -12.27 -5.55
N VAL A 516 -3.45 -11.72 -4.76
CA VAL A 516 -3.23 -10.29 -4.59
C VAL A 516 -1.73 -10.05 -4.70
N TRP A 517 -1.31 -9.16 -5.61
CA TRP A 517 0.03 -8.59 -5.53
C TRP A 517 0.02 -7.51 -4.44
N ASP A 518 0.82 -7.75 -3.41
CA ASP A 518 1.12 -6.90 -2.26
C ASP A 518 2.64 -6.83 -1.98
N GLU A 519 3.03 -6.14 -0.91
CA GLU A 519 4.44 -6.01 -0.48
C GLU A 519 5.08 -7.36 -0.05
N ASN A 520 4.28 -8.39 0.25
CA ASN A 520 4.74 -9.72 0.68
C ASN A 520 4.89 -10.73 -0.48
N SER A 521 4.49 -10.35 -1.69
CA SER A 521 4.43 -11.28 -2.83
C SER A 521 5.81 -11.72 -3.33
N PHE A 522 6.84 -10.88 -3.14
CA PHE A 522 8.21 -11.08 -3.63
C PHE A 522 9.24 -10.70 -2.56
N ASP A 523 10.42 -11.32 -2.60
CA ASP A 523 11.56 -10.90 -1.77
C ASP A 523 12.43 -9.82 -2.45
N SER A 524 13.52 -9.43 -1.78
CA SER A 524 14.51 -8.46 -2.27
C SER A 524 15.36 -8.95 -3.46
N LYS A 525 15.21 -10.20 -3.89
CA LYS A 525 15.76 -10.77 -5.13
C LYS A 525 14.67 -10.91 -6.21
N PHE A 526 13.49 -10.35 -5.96
CA PHE A 526 12.30 -10.43 -6.82
C PHE A 526 11.78 -11.85 -7.01
N VAL A 527 12.11 -12.77 -6.11
CA VAL A 527 11.65 -14.17 -6.16
C VAL A 527 10.25 -14.23 -5.57
N TYR A 528 9.28 -14.79 -6.30
CA TYR A 528 7.91 -14.95 -5.78
C TYR A 528 7.87 -15.90 -4.57
N GLN A 529 7.25 -15.44 -3.47
CA GLN A 529 7.28 -16.11 -2.17
C GLN A 529 6.09 -17.05 -1.96
N GLN A 530 4.88 -16.66 -2.40
CA GLN A 530 3.62 -17.36 -2.11
C GLN A 530 3.41 -18.64 -2.97
N ARG A 531 4.50 -19.29 -3.42
CA ARG A 531 4.52 -20.49 -4.29
C ARG A 531 3.62 -21.62 -3.79
N GLY A 532 3.51 -21.76 -2.47
CA GLY A 532 2.70 -22.80 -1.81
C GLY A 532 1.19 -22.68 -1.99
N LEU A 533 0.67 -21.55 -2.51
CA LEU A 533 -0.75 -21.43 -2.88
C LEU A 533 -1.11 -22.27 -4.12
N GLY A 534 -0.13 -22.61 -4.96
CA GLY A 534 -0.38 -23.12 -6.31
C GLY A 534 -0.82 -22.00 -7.27
N PRO A 535 -1.05 -22.31 -8.56
CA PRO A 535 -1.58 -21.34 -9.52
C PRO A 535 -3.07 -21.06 -9.26
N ILE A 536 -3.53 -19.89 -9.71
CA ILE A 536 -4.89 -19.39 -9.51
C ILE A 536 -5.91 -20.39 -10.03
N GLU A 537 -6.71 -20.98 -9.14
CA GLU A 537 -7.68 -22.04 -9.45
C GLU A 537 -8.92 -21.54 -10.24
N GLN A 538 -8.96 -20.25 -10.58
CA GLN A 538 -10.07 -19.54 -11.23
C GLN A 538 -9.70 -19.17 -12.67
N ASN A 539 -10.67 -19.04 -13.58
CA ASN A 539 -10.41 -18.48 -14.91
C ASN A 539 -10.00 -17.00 -14.78
N THR A 540 -8.75 -16.68 -15.06
CA THR A 540 -8.16 -15.33 -14.97
C THR A 540 -8.44 -14.46 -16.20
N ILE A 541 -8.75 -15.07 -17.35
CA ILE A 541 -9.06 -14.39 -18.61
C ILE A 541 -10.58 -14.50 -18.83
N LEU A 542 -11.26 -13.36 -18.90
CA LEU A 542 -12.71 -13.26 -19.08
C LEU A 542 -13.01 -12.47 -20.36
N VAL A 543 -13.87 -13.02 -21.24
CA VAL A 543 -14.27 -12.36 -22.49
C VAL A 543 -15.73 -11.91 -22.40
N LEU A 544 -15.96 -10.62 -22.63
CA LEU A 544 -17.20 -9.93 -22.27
C LEU A 544 -17.74 -9.16 -23.47
N ASN A 545 -19.06 -9.20 -23.65
CA ASN A 545 -19.71 -8.31 -24.62
C ASN A 545 -19.62 -6.85 -24.14
N PRO A 546 -19.00 -5.92 -24.90
CA PRO A 546 -18.68 -4.57 -24.43
C PRO A 546 -19.93 -3.73 -24.15
N SER A 547 -21.08 -4.05 -24.75
CA SER A 547 -22.32 -3.28 -24.64
C SER A 547 -23.25 -3.74 -23.51
N THR A 548 -23.08 -4.98 -23.03
CA THR A 548 -23.96 -5.61 -22.03
C THR A 548 -23.22 -6.15 -20.80
N ALA A 549 -21.88 -6.17 -20.81
CA ALA A 549 -21.01 -6.79 -19.81
C ALA A 549 -21.23 -8.30 -19.59
N LYS A 550 -22.05 -8.95 -20.43
CA LYS A 550 -22.31 -10.38 -20.34
C LYS A 550 -21.05 -11.17 -20.70
N LEU A 551 -20.69 -12.14 -19.84
CA LEU A 551 -19.66 -13.14 -20.11
C LEU A 551 -20.02 -13.98 -21.35
N LEU A 552 -19.05 -14.12 -22.25
CA LEU A 552 -19.11 -14.92 -23.47
C LEU A 552 -18.37 -16.24 -23.28
N HIS A 553 -17.09 -16.16 -22.90
CA HIS A 553 -16.26 -17.29 -22.50
C HIS A 553 -15.21 -16.86 -21.46
N SER A 554 -14.53 -17.84 -20.84
CA SER A 554 -13.43 -17.59 -19.90
C SER A 554 -12.43 -18.75 -19.88
N THR A 555 -11.15 -18.42 -19.66
CA THR A 555 -10.00 -19.32 -19.72
C THR A 555 -8.93 -18.90 -18.69
N GLY A 556 -7.75 -19.53 -18.70
CA GLY A 556 -6.60 -19.16 -17.86
C GLY A 556 -6.55 -19.84 -16.49
N LYS A 557 -7.54 -20.67 -16.13
CA LYS A 557 -7.54 -21.45 -14.88
C LYS A 557 -6.26 -22.29 -14.72
N SER A 558 -5.65 -22.19 -13.55
CA SER A 558 -4.49 -22.98 -13.09
C SER A 558 -3.21 -22.80 -13.93
N LEU A 559 -3.13 -21.72 -14.75
CA LEU A 559 -1.93 -21.39 -15.54
C LEU A 559 -1.05 -20.30 -14.91
N PHE A 560 -1.60 -19.44 -14.05
CA PHE A 560 -0.97 -18.19 -13.60
C PHE A 560 -0.86 -18.08 -12.08
N TYR A 561 0.11 -17.30 -11.60
CA TYR A 561 0.31 -16.98 -10.19
C TYR A 561 0.08 -15.50 -9.89
N LEU A 562 0.61 -14.59 -10.72
CA LEU A 562 0.31 -13.16 -10.66
C LEU A 562 0.22 -12.57 -12.09
N PRO A 563 -0.96 -12.67 -12.72
CA PRO A 563 -1.33 -11.91 -13.92
C PRO A 563 -0.89 -10.45 -13.89
N HIS A 564 -0.33 -9.95 -15.00
CA HIS A 564 -0.07 -8.52 -15.18
C HIS A 564 -0.61 -8.02 -16.53
N GLY A 565 0.24 -7.88 -17.55
CA GLY A 565 -0.14 -7.31 -18.85
C GLY A 565 -0.93 -8.29 -19.72
N LEU A 566 -1.71 -7.74 -20.66
CA LEU A 566 -2.53 -8.47 -21.63
C LEU A 566 -2.60 -7.69 -22.96
N SER A 567 -2.31 -8.36 -24.07
CA SER A 567 -2.69 -7.91 -25.41
C SER A 567 -3.25 -9.06 -26.26
N VAL A 568 -3.77 -8.74 -27.44
CA VAL A 568 -4.29 -9.71 -28.41
C VAL A 568 -3.59 -9.49 -29.74
N ASP A 569 -3.05 -10.56 -30.35
CA ASP A 569 -2.49 -10.46 -31.70
C ASP A 569 -3.58 -10.50 -32.79
N LYS A 570 -3.24 -10.11 -34.02
CA LYS A 570 -4.18 -10.06 -35.16
C LYS A 570 -4.86 -11.41 -35.49
N ASN A 571 -4.36 -12.52 -34.98
CA ASN A 571 -4.93 -13.86 -35.17
C ASN A 571 -5.88 -14.23 -34.02
N GLY A 572 -6.08 -13.36 -33.03
CA GLY A 572 -6.91 -13.60 -31.84
C GLY A 572 -6.20 -14.35 -30.71
N ASN A 573 -4.87 -14.51 -30.74
CA ASN A 573 -4.15 -15.14 -29.62
C ASN A 573 -3.96 -14.13 -28.48
N TYR A 574 -4.14 -14.59 -27.25
CA TYR A 574 -3.85 -13.79 -26.05
C TYR A 574 -2.35 -13.84 -25.76
N TRP A 575 -1.76 -12.67 -25.56
CA TRP A 575 -0.39 -12.51 -25.09
C TRP A 575 -0.44 -11.88 -23.71
N VAL A 576 0.15 -12.54 -22.72
CA VAL A 576 0.04 -12.14 -21.31
C VAL A 576 1.37 -12.27 -20.59
N THR A 577 1.58 -11.41 -19.60
CA THR A 577 2.73 -11.52 -18.68
C THR A 577 2.28 -12.00 -17.30
N ASP A 578 3.11 -12.82 -16.67
CA ASP A 578 2.97 -13.19 -15.27
C ASP A 578 4.26 -12.81 -14.53
N VAL A 579 4.11 -11.93 -13.53
CA VAL A 579 5.25 -11.38 -12.80
C VAL A 579 5.80 -12.33 -11.75
N ALA A 580 5.01 -13.29 -11.27
CA ALA A 580 5.44 -14.30 -10.30
C ALA A 580 6.24 -15.41 -10.97
N LEU A 581 5.79 -15.85 -12.15
CA LEU A 581 6.49 -16.80 -13.00
C LEU A 581 7.68 -16.15 -13.74
N HIS A 582 7.73 -14.81 -13.84
CA HIS A 582 8.68 -14.05 -14.66
C HIS A 582 8.65 -14.45 -16.14
N GLN A 583 7.44 -14.70 -16.66
CA GLN A 583 7.23 -15.29 -17.98
C GLN A 583 6.22 -14.51 -18.81
N VAL A 584 6.34 -14.67 -20.14
CA VAL A 584 5.38 -14.17 -21.13
C VAL A 584 4.83 -15.37 -21.91
N PHE A 585 3.50 -15.45 -21.99
CA PHE A 585 2.79 -16.57 -22.59
C PHE A 585 2.03 -16.12 -23.84
N LYS A 586 2.05 -16.98 -24.86
CA LYS A 586 1.07 -16.95 -25.95
C LYS A 586 0.04 -18.05 -25.72
N LEU A 587 -1.24 -17.69 -25.62
CA LEU A 587 -2.34 -18.65 -25.58
C LEU A 587 -3.20 -18.51 -26.85
N GLY A 588 -3.58 -19.63 -27.46
CA GLY A 588 -4.64 -19.62 -28.47
C GLY A 588 -6.00 -19.47 -27.82
N ALA A 589 -6.95 -18.75 -28.46
CA ALA A 589 -8.23 -18.38 -27.84
C ALA A 589 -9.10 -19.55 -27.34
N ASN A 590 -8.88 -20.76 -27.87
CA ASN A 590 -9.58 -21.99 -27.49
C ASN A 590 -8.64 -23.08 -26.94
N ASP A 591 -7.33 -22.81 -26.86
CA ASP A 591 -6.32 -23.79 -26.47
C ASP A 591 -6.14 -23.80 -24.95
N LYS A 592 -5.83 -24.98 -24.40
CA LYS A 592 -5.61 -25.16 -22.95
C LYS A 592 -4.16 -24.97 -22.54
N GLU A 593 -3.23 -25.20 -23.45
CA GLU A 593 -1.79 -25.16 -23.23
C GLU A 593 -1.21 -23.92 -23.94
N PRO A 594 -0.13 -23.31 -23.43
CA PRO A 594 0.57 -22.23 -24.13
C PRO A 594 1.15 -22.67 -25.48
N LEU A 595 0.97 -21.82 -26.49
CA LEU A 595 1.57 -21.95 -27.82
C LEU A 595 3.04 -21.52 -27.85
N LEU A 596 3.44 -20.65 -26.93
CA LEU A 596 4.81 -20.18 -26.70
C LEU A 596 4.93 -19.71 -25.25
N ILE A 597 6.08 -19.93 -24.64
CA ILE A 597 6.48 -19.37 -23.34
C ILE A 597 7.86 -18.76 -23.52
N LEU A 598 8.06 -17.55 -22.98
CA LEU A 598 9.34 -16.86 -22.88
C LEU A 598 9.62 -16.57 -21.40
N GLY A 599 10.89 -16.62 -20.97
CA GLY A 599 11.27 -16.58 -19.55
C GLY A 599 11.37 -17.98 -18.93
N GLU A 600 12.05 -18.10 -17.79
CA GLU A 600 12.09 -19.33 -17.00
C GLU A 600 11.24 -19.21 -15.72
N ALA A 601 10.37 -20.19 -15.48
CA ALA A 601 9.35 -20.13 -14.44
C ALA A 601 9.94 -19.95 -13.04
N LEU A 602 9.49 -18.92 -12.33
CA LEU A 602 9.88 -18.60 -10.95
C LEU A 602 11.39 -18.28 -10.77
N GLN A 603 12.10 -17.95 -11.86
CA GLN A 603 13.52 -17.54 -11.87
C GLN A 603 13.69 -16.11 -12.43
N PRO A 604 13.86 -15.08 -11.57
CA PRO A 604 14.09 -13.72 -12.03
C PRO A 604 15.51 -13.53 -12.58
N GLY A 605 15.67 -12.77 -13.66
CA GLY A 605 16.98 -12.49 -14.25
C GLY A 605 16.98 -11.36 -15.29
N SER A 606 18.17 -11.01 -15.77
CA SER A 606 18.42 -9.86 -16.66
C SER A 606 19.18 -10.21 -17.94
N ASP A 607 19.32 -11.50 -18.25
CA ASP A 607 19.92 -12.00 -19.50
C ASP A 607 18.91 -12.08 -20.66
N LYS A 608 19.25 -12.76 -21.75
CA LYS A 608 18.41 -12.85 -22.97
C LYS A 608 17.24 -13.84 -22.89
N ASN A 609 17.27 -14.74 -21.92
CA ASN A 609 16.32 -15.83 -21.74
C ASN A 609 15.41 -15.57 -20.52
N HIS A 610 15.92 -14.90 -19.49
CA HIS A 610 15.21 -14.52 -18.28
C HIS A 610 14.59 -13.12 -18.35
N PHE A 611 13.47 -12.93 -17.67
CA PHE A 611 12.88 -11.63 -17.33
C PHE A 611 12.95 -11.39 -15.81
N CYS A 612 12.72 -10.16 -15.38
CA CYS A 612 12.52 -9.81 -13.98
C CYS A 612 11.21 -9.03 -13.85
N GLN A 613 10.14 -9.75 -13.54
CA GLN A 613 8.76 -9.24 -13.42
C GLN A 613 8.32 -8.45 -14.69
N PRO A 614 8.11 -9.15 -15.83
CA PRO A 614 7.73 -8.52 -17.10
C PRO A 614 6.35 -7.86 -17.00
N THR A 615 6.27 -6.59 -17.39
CA THR A 615 5.11 -5.73 -17.20
C THR A 615 4.08 -5.92 -18.30
N ASP A 616 4.49 -5.89 -19.56
CA ASP A 616 3.55 -5.89 -20.69
C ASP A 616 4.17 -6.48 -21.96
N VAL A 617 3.32 -6.87 -22.90
CA VAL A 617 3.69 -7.50 -24.16
C VAL A 617 2.83 -6.96 -25.30
N ALA A 618 3.47 -6.50 -26.37
CA ALA A 618 2.82 -6.05 -27.59
C ALA A 618 3.37 -6.79 -28.81
N VAL A 619 2.52 -7.12 -29.79
CA VAL A 619 2.90 -7.89 -30.98
C VAL A 619 2.57 -7.13 -32.24
N ASP A 620 3.59 -6.82 -33.05
CA ASP A 620 3.40 -6.06 -34.29
C ASP A 620 2.49 -6.81 -35.27
N PRO A 621 1.34 -6.24 -35.68
CA PRO A 621 0.43 -6.89 -36.63
C PRO A 621 1.03 -7.04 -38.04
N VAL A 622 2.10 -6.33 -38.40
CA VAL A 622 2.76 -6.49 -39.71
C VAL A 622 3.68 -7.72 -39.69
N THR A 623 4.78 -7.65 -38.93
CA THR A 623 5.84 -8.67 -38.92
C THR A 623 5.57 -9.84 -37.97
N GLY A 624 4.71 -9.67 -36.96
CA GLY A 624 4.54 -10.61 -35.86
C GLY A 624 5.66 -10.53 -34.79
N SER A 625 6.54 -9.53 -34.85
CA SER A 625 7.59 -9.34 -33.84
C SER A 625 6.98 -9.02 -32.48
N ILE A 626 7.52 -9.63 -31.43
CA ILE A 626 7.05 -9.54 -30.05
C ILE A 626 7.92 -8.53 -29.32
N TYR A 627 7.31 -7.61 -28.57
CA TYR A 627 7.98 -6.63 -27.73
C TYR A 627 7.52 -6.82 -26.30
N VAL A 628 8.45 -7.02 -25.37
CA VAL A 628 8.17 -7.20 -23.95
C VAL A 628 8.82 -6.06 -23.17
N SER A 629 8.08 -5.39 -22.30
CA SER A 629 8.64 -4.51 -21.29
C SER A 629 8.99 -5.31 -20.04
N ASP A 630 10.26 -5.25 -19.66
CA ASP A 630 10.85 -6.01 -18.57
C ASP A 630 11.35 -5.02 -17.53
N GLY A 631 10.54 -4.81 -16.49
CA GLY A 631 10.29 -3.44 -16.05
C GLY A 631 10.11 -3.14 -14.57
N TYR A 632 9.78 -4.10 -13.70
CA TYR A 632 9.73 -3.82 -12.25
C TYR A 632 11.10 -3.92 -11.59
N CYS A 633 11.95 -4.86 -12.04
CA CYS A 633 13.31 -5.04 -11.55
C CYS A 633 14.38 -5.08 -12.66
N ASN A 634 13.96 -4.90 -13.91
CA ASN A 634 14.81 -4.49 -15.03
C ASN A 634 14.30 -3.13 -15.57
N SER A 635 15.01 -2.53 -16.52
CA SER A 635 14.62 -1.25 -17.15
C SER A 635 14.79 -1.31 -18.67
N ARG A 636 14.25 -2.35 -19.31
CA ARG A 636 14.47 -2.63 -20.74
C ARG A 636 13.20 -3.02 -21.49
N ILE A 637 13.23 -2.80 -22.79
CA ILE A 637 12.36 -3.44 -23.79
C ILE A 637 13.17 -4.53 -24.49
N ILE A 638 12.61 -5.72 -24.65
CA ILE A 638 13.20 -6.82 -25.42
C ILE A 638 12.33 -7.13 -26.64
N GLN A 639 12.95 -7.25 -27.80
CA GLN A 639 12.30 -7.72 -29.03
C GLN A 639 12.65 -9.19 -29.28
N PHE A 640 11.62 -9.99 -29.57
CA PHE A 640 11.73 -11.36 -30.06
C PHE A 640 11.09 -11.49 -31.44
N SER A 641 11.59 -12.43 -32.23
CA SER A 641 10.95 -12.88 -33.48
C SER A 641 9.59 -13.54 -33.21
N PRO A 642 8.72 -13.73 -34.23
CA PRO A 642 7.43 -14.41 -34.07
C PRO A 642 7.51 -15.83 -33.48
N ASN A 643 8.70 -16.45 -33.53
CA ASN A 643 8.99 -17.78 -33.03
C ASN A 643 9.68 -17.78 -31.65
N GLY A 644 9.76 -16.63 -30.97
CA GLY A 644 10.34 -16.52 -29.63
C GLY A 644 11.87 -16.40 -29.56
N LEU A 645 12.59 -16.36 -30.69
CA LEU A 645 14.04 -16.12 -30.67
C LEU A 645 14.33 -14.64 -30.36
N TYR A 646 15.22 -14.38 -29.38
CA TYR A 646 15.72 -13.05 -29.05
C TYR A 646 16.33 -12.34 -30.27
N MET A 647 15.97 -11.08 -30.49
CA MET A 647 16.50 -10.24 -31.58
C MET A 647 17.41 -9.14 -31.04
N MET A 648 16.87 -8.25 -30.19
CA MET A 648 17.57 -7.12 -29.59
C MET A 648 16.90 -6.67 -28.29
N GLN A 649 17.57 -5.82 -27.52
CA GLN A 649 16.99 -5.12 -26.39
C GLN A 649 17.49 -3.67 -26.35
N TRP A 650 16.73 -2.77 -25.75
CA TRP A 650 17.15 -1.40 -25.46
C TRP A 650 16.52 -0.90 -24.16
N GLY A 651 17.14 0.10 -23.54
CA GLY A 651 16.74 0.59 -22.22
C GLY A 651 17.89 0.51 -21.21
N GLU A 652 17.97 1.52 -20.35
CA GLU A 652 18.90 1.64 -19.23
C GLU A 652 18.14 2.17 -18.02
N GLU A 653 18.60 1.86 -16.80
CA GLU A 653 18.01 2.39 -15.56
C GLU A 653 18.17 3.93 -15.47
N THR A 654 17.19 4.60 -14.85
CA THR A 654 17.18 6.05 -14.63
C THR A 654 18.18 6.45 -13.54
N SER A 655 19.44 6.59 -13.95
CA SER A 655 20.54 7.13 -13.14
C SER A 655 20.17 8.41 -12.38
N LEU A 656 20.72 8.57 -11.16
CA LEU A 656 20.45 9.68 -10.22
C LEU A 656 20.61 11.09 -10.83
N GLY A 657 19.55 11.63 -11.44
CA GLY A 657 19.67 12.88 -12.21
C GLY A 657 18.36 13.47 -12.72
N ARG A 658 18.32 13.70 -14.03
CA ARG A 658 17.09 13.85 -14.84
C ARG A 658 17.04 12.66 -15.79
N PRO A 659 15.89 12.00 -15.99
CA PRO A 659 15.78 10.88 -16.93
C PRO A 659 16.18 11.31 -18.34
N ARG A 660 16.97 10.49 -19.02
CA ARG A 660 17.35 10.72 -20.41
C ARG A 660 16.36 10.04 -21.38
N PRO A 661 16.32 10.44 -22.66
CA PRO A 661 15.74 9.62 -23.72
C PRO A 661 16.36 8.22 -23.72
N GLY A 662 15.53 7.17 -23.77
CA GLY A 662 15.98 5.77 -23.78
C GLY A 662 16.38 5.20 -22.42
N GLN A 663 16.43 5.99 -21.35
CA GLN A 663 16.41 5.47 -19.99
C GLN A 663 14.96 5.20 -19.56
N PHE A 664 14.73 4.23 -18.69
CA PHE A 664 13.46 3.97 -18.02
C PHE A 664 13.66 3.87 -16.51
N HIS A 665 12.61 3.98 -15.72
CA HIS A 665 12.64 3.55 -14.32
C HIS A 665 11.74 2.33 -14.14
N ILE A 666 10.50 2.38 -14.64
CA ILE A 666 9.63 1.20 -14.81
C ILE A 666 8.91 1.33 -16.16
N PRO A 667 9.38 0.67 -17.23
CA PRO A 667 8.61 0.52 -18.47
C PRO A 667 7.42 -0.41 -18.20
N HIS A 668 6.20 0.12 -18.24
CA HIS A 668 5.03 -0.54 -17.62
C HIS A 668 3.93 -1.00 -18.58
N SER A 669 3.79 -0.34 -19.73
CA SER A 669 2.72 -0.60 -20.70
C SER A 669 3.17 -0.18 -22.10
N LEU A 670 2.72 -0.92 -23.12
CA LEU A 670 3.17 -0.86 -24.50
C LEU A 670 2.02 -0.60 -25.48
N ALA A 671 2.03 0.57 -26.12
CA ALA A 671 1.17 0.82 -27.28
C ALA A 671 1.96 0.73 -28.59
N LEU A 672 1.45 -0.05 -29.54
CA LEU A 672 1.91 -0.04 -30.92
C LEU A 672 1.21 1.07 -31.69
N ILE A 673 1.98 1.81 -32.50
CA ILE A 673 1.51 2.81 -33.45
C ILE A 673 1.92 2.31 -34.85
N PRO A 674 1.13 1.42 -35.49
CA PRO A 674 1.53 0.76 -36.73
C PRO A 674 1.72 1.76 -37.87
N ASP A 675 0.83 2.75 -37.97
CA ASP A 675 0.82 3.84 -38.96
C ASP A 675 2.16 4.60 -39.08
N LEU A 676 2.98 4.58 -38.01
CA LEU A 676 4.24 5.31 -37.90
C LEU A 676 5.43 4.39 -37.51
N ASN A 677 5.25 3.07 -37.56
CA ASN A 677 6.26 2.04 -37.26
C ASN A 677 6.95 2.24 -35.88
N GLN A 678 6.15 2.52 -34.86
CA GLN A 678 6.61 2.91 -33.52
C GLN A 678 6.00 2.07 -32.39
N LEU A 679 6.82 1.85 -31.35
CA LEU A 679 6.39 1.36 -30.03
C LEU A 679 6.44 2.54 -29.05
N CYS A 680 5.36 2.84 -28.36
CA CYS A 680 5.31 3.83 -27.28
C CYS A 680 5.17 3.13 -25.92
N VAL A 681 5.97 3.57 -24.96
CA VAL A 681 6.15 2.93 -23.65
C VAL A 681 5.73 3.90 -22.55
N ALA A 682 4.85 3.48 -21.64
CA ALA A 682 4.66 4.15 -20.36
C ALA A 682 5.91 3.94 -19.49
N ASP A 683 6.65 5.00 -19.22
CA ASP A 683 7.78 4.99 -18.29
C ASP A 683 7.28 5.50 -16.93
N ARG A 684 6.67 4.59 -16.16
CA ARG A 684 5.67 4.86 -15.12
C ARG A 684 6.14 5.89 -14.12
N GLU A 685 7.15 5.54 -13.32
CA GLU A 685 7.73 6.36 -12.25
C GLU A 685 8.42 7.65 -12.72
N ASN A 686 8.63 7.78 -14.03
CA ASN A 686 9.15 9.00 -14.66
C ASN A 686 8.02 9.90 -15.21
N GLY A 687 6.75 9.48 -15.13
CA GLY A 687 5.57 10.25 -15.52
C GLY A 687 5.63 10.74 -16.97
N ARG A 688 5.95 9.85 -17.91
CA ARG A 688 6.10 10.18 -19.35
C ARG A 688 5.83 8.96 -20.24
N ILE A 689 5.63 9.24 -21.53
CA ILE A 689 5.57 8.25 -22.60
C ILE A 689 6.82 8.45 -23.48
N GLN A 690 7.54 7.38 -23.80
CA GLN A 690 8.66 7.42 -24.75
C GLN A 690 8.36 6.52 -25.94
N CYS A 691 8.57 7.00 -27.17
CA CYS A 691 8.32 6.23 -28.38
C CYS A 691 9.61 5.94 -29.17
N PHE A 692 9.70 4.73 -29.69
CA PHE A 692 10.88 4.14 -30.33
C PHE A 692 10.52 3.52 -31.67
N ARG A 693 11.47 3.46 -32.62
CA ARG A 693 11.28 2.75 -33.90
C ARG A 693 11.30 1.24 -33.67
N LEU A 694 10.28 0.53 -34.18
CA LEU A 694 10.14 -0.93 -34.02
C LEU A 694 11.35 -1.72 -34.57
N GLU A 695 11.91 -1.26 -35.68
CA GLU A 695 13.04 -1.91 -36.38
C GLU A 695 14.40 -1.77 -35.69
N THR A 696 14.62 -0.72 -34.88
CA THR A 696 15.96 -0.34 -34.41
C THR A 696 16.05 -0.05 -32.90
N GLY A 697 14.93 0.06 -32.19
CA GLY A 697 14.90 0.51 -30.80
C GLY A 697 15.31 1.98 -30.60
N GLU A 698 15.48 2.75 -31.68
CA GLU A 698 15.92 4.15 -31.59
C GLU A 698 14.82 5.06 -31.05
N PHE A 699 15.16 5.85 -30.02
CA PHE A 699 14.28 6.88 -29.47
C PHE A 699 13.87 7.88 -30.54
N THR A 700 12.56 8.06 -30.70
CA THR A 700 11.94 8.97 -31.68
C THR A 700 11.34 10.21 -31.01
N ARG A 701 10.67 10.06 -29.85
CA ARG A 701 10.02 11.18 -29.14
C ARG A 701 9.67 10.85 -27.69
N GLU A 702 9.48 11.91 -26.89
CA GLU A 702 8.85 11.86 -25.57
C GLU A 702 7.51 12.62 -25.61
N ILE A 703 6.51 12.15 -24.87
CA ILE A 703 5.30 12.91 -24.50
C ILE A 703 5.27 13.00 -22.97
N LYS A 704 5.30 14.22 -22.44
CA LYS A 704 5.34 14.47 -21.00
C LYS A 704 4.50 15.70 -20.66
N HIS A 705 3.48 15.52 -19.82
CA HIS A 705 2.60 16.59 -19.40
C HIS A 705 2.53 16.68 -17.87
N LYS A 706 2.36 17.89 -17.32
CA LYS A 706 2.28 18.10 -15.85
C LYS A 706 1.10 17.33 -15.23
N ALA A 707 -0.01 17.20 -15.96
CA ALA A 707 -1.21 16.52 -15.46
C ALA A 707 -1.00 15.02 -15.20
N PHE A 708 -0.01 14.38 -15.83
CA PHE A 708 0.35 12.99 -15.51
C PHE A 708 0.86 12.82 -14.07
N GLY A 709 1.26 13.90 -13.40
CA GLY A 709 1.93 13.82 -12.10
C GLY A 709 3.29 13.14 -12.22
N ARG A 710 3.55 12.16 -11.34
CA ARG A 710 4.80 11.38 -11.30
C ARG A 710 4.68 9.98 -11.87
N GLU A 711 3.47 9.42 -11.95
CA GLU A 711 3.22 8.03 -12.31
C GLU A 711 2.25 7.96 -13.50
N LEU A 712 2.64 7.27 -14.58
CA LEU A 712 1.77 7.01 -15.72
C LEU A 712 1.69 5.50 -15.97
N PHE A 713 0.58 4.86 -15.62
CA PHE A 713 0.49 3.41 -15.58
C PHE A 713 0.37 2.79 -16.97
N ALA A 714 -0.60 3.22 -17.77
CA ALA A 714 -0.88 2.59 -19.06
C ALA A 714 -1.23 3.58 -20.16
N VAL A 715 -0.99 3.16 -21.41
CA VAL A 715 -1.33 3.92 -22.62
C VAL A 715 -1.93 3.01 -23.69
N SER A 716 -2.92 3.52 -24.44
CA SER A 716 -3.55 2.80 -25.55
C SER A 716 -3.61 3.70 -26.78
N TYR A 717 -3.25 3.18 -27.96
CA TYR A 717 -3.31 3.91 -29.22
C TYR A 717 -4.50 3.48 -30.06
N VAL A 718 -5.18 4.44 -30.68
CA VAL A 718 -6.26 4.20 -31.65
C VAL A 718 -5.86 4.81 -32.99
N PRO A 719 -5.94 4.04 -34.11
CA PRO A 719 -5.70 4.54 -35.45
C PRO A 719 -6.45 5.84 -35.76
N GLY A 720 -5.80 6.72 -36.53
CA GLY A 720 -6.27 8.12 -36.70
C GLY A 720 -5.68 9.09 -35.67
N GLY A 721 -4.73 8.67 -34.84
CA GLY A 721 -3.86 9.58 -34.08
C GLY A 721 -4.37 9.98 -32.70
N LEU A 722 -5.21 9.16 -32.05
CA LEU A 722 -5.60 9.36 -30.64
C LEU A 722 -4.79 8.44 -29.74
N LEU A 723 -4.27 9.00 -28.65
CA LEU A 723 -3.57 8.27 -27.60
C LEU A 723 -4.30 8.48 -26.28
N TYR A 724 -4.62 7.38 -25.60
CA TYR A 724 -5.29 7.35 -24.31
C TYR A 724 -4.28 6.96 -23.23
N ALA A 725 -4.40 7.48 -22.01
CA ALA A 725 -3.53 7.07 -20.90
C ALA A 725 -4.20 7.26 -19.53
N VAL A 726 -3.68 6.61 -18.48
CA VAL A 726 -4.08 6.78 -17.07
C VAL A 726 -2.88 7.02 -16.16
N ASN A 727 -3.02 7.94 -15.20
CA ASN A 727 -1.98 8.23 -14.20
C ASN A 727 -2.19 7.48 -12.86
N GLY A 728 -1.11 7.39 -12.08
CA GLY A 728 -1.12 6.86 -10.72
C GLY A 728 -1.66 7.85 -9.68
N MET A 729 -1.78 7.38 -8.45
CA MET A 729 -2.20 8.19 -7.30
C MET A 729 -1.16 9.29 -6.98
N PRO A 730 -1.56 10.56 -6.79
CA PRO A 730 -0.62 11.63 -6.45
C PRO A 730 0.02 11.41 -5.07
N TYR A 731 1.30 11.77 -4.94
CA TYR A 731 1.97 11.70 -3.64
C TYR A 731 1.36 12.73 -2.66
N PRO A 732 1.32 12.45 -1.34
CA PRO A 732 0.74 13.37 -0.35
C PRO A 732 1.35 14.78 -0.38
N GLY A 733 0.64 15.72 -1.03
CA GLY A 733 1.07 17.11 -1.24
C GLY A 733 1.12 17.57 -2.70
N GLU A 734 0.96 16.65 -3.65
CA GLU A 734 0.75 16.96 -5.08
C GLU A 734 -0.72 17.35 -5.33
N ALA A 735 -1.00 18.01 -6.46
CA ALA A 735 -2.31 18.61 -6.76
C ALA A 735 -3.01 17.95 -7.98
N GLU A 736 -2.29 17.05 -8.64
CA GLU A 736 -2.68 16.32 -9.84
C GLU A 736 -3.63 15.17 -9.47
N SER A 737 -4.92 15.28 -9.82
CA SER A 737 -5.89 14.21 -9.59
C SER A 737 -5.64 12.99 -10.50
N VAL A 738 -6.01 11.80 -10.02
CA VAL A 738 -6.09 10.60 -10.86
C VAL A 738 -7.21 10.75 -11.87
N GLN A 739 -6.88 10.54 -13.15
CA GLN A 739 -7.80 10.70 -14.28
C GLN A 739 -7.30 9.92 -15.50
N GLY A 740 -8.21 9.61 -16.42
CA GLY A 740 -7.86 9.24 -17.78
C GLY A 740 -7.63 10.48 -18.64
N PHE A 741 -6.74 10.37 -19.61
CA PHE A 741 -6.41 11.41 -20.58
C PHE A 741 -6.71 10.92 -21.99
N VAL A 742 -7.18 11.83 -22.84
CA VAL A 742 -7.18 11.65 -24.31
C VAL A 742 -6.26 12.69 -24.92
N MET A 743 -5.35 12.26 -25.78
CA MET A 743 -4.29 13.09 -26.35
C MET A 743 -4.29 12.99 -27.87
N ASN A 744 -3.90 14.09 -28.52
CA ASN A 744 -3.53 14.06 -29.92
C ASN A 744 -2.12 13.47 -30.02
N PHE A 745 -1.95 12.32 -30.69
CA PHE A 745 -0.63 11.72 -30.81
C PHE A 745 0.34 12.67 -31.50
N SER A 746 -0.05 13.30 -32.61
CA SER A 746 0.84 14.14 -33.43
C SER A 746 1.38 15.37 -32.68
N THR A 747 0.56 16.08 -31.90
CA THR A 747 1.03 17.24 -31.11
C THR A 747 1.55 16.87 -29.72
N GLY A 748 1.07 15.76 -29.14
CA GLY A 748 1.32 15.39 -27.74
C GLY A 748 0.50 16.18 -26.73
N GLU A 749 -0.49 16.97 -27.18
CA GLU A 749 -1.38 17.75 -26.32
C GLU A 749 -2.55 16.90 -25.82
N ILE A 750 -2.97 17.16 -24.58
CA ILE A 750 -4.22 16.61 -24.02
C ILE A 750 -5.40 17.34 -24.67
N ILE A 751 -6.31 16.56 -25.26
CA ILE A 751 -7.57 17.01 -25.85
C ILE A 751 -8.64 17.08 -24.75
N ASP A 752 -8.71 16.05 -23.91
CA ASP A 752 -9.77 15.83 -22.91
C ASP A 752 -9.25 15.01 -21.71
N SER A 753 -9.93 15.13 -20.57
CA SER A 753 -9.62 14.41 -19.32
C SER A 753 -10.92 13.89 -18.70
N PHE A 754 -10.93 12.60 -18.32
CA PHE A 754 -12.12 11.92 -17.81
C PHE A 754 -11.89 11.22 -16.46
N ILE A 755 -12.94 11.19 -15.63
CA ILE A 755 -12.98 10.49 -14.34
C ILE A 755 -14.31 9.74 -14.21
N PRO A 756 -14.36 8.62 -13.46
CA PRO A 756 -15.64 8.03 -13.08
C PRO A 756 -16.47 9.00 -12.25
N LEU A 757 -17.79 8.95 -12.42
CA LEU A 757 -18.77 9.84 -11.79
C LEU A 757 -19.37 9.21 -10.52
N ARG A 758 -19.48 7.87 -10.48
CA ARG A 758 -20.06 7.12 -9.36
C ARG A 758 -19.13 6.92 -8.15
N LYS A 759 -17.83 6.94 -8.41
CA LYS A 759 -16.70 6.61 -7.52
C LYS A 759 -15.48 7.35 -8.06
N SER A 760 -14.40 7.44 -7.28
CA SER A 760 -13.07 7.75 -7.83
C SER A 760 -12.42 6.50 -8.44
N PHE A 761 -11.41 6.69 -9.28
CA PHE A 761 -10.38 5.67 -9.45
C PHE A 761 -9.68 5.39 -8.10
N GLU A 762 -9.22 4.17 -7.88
CA GLU A 762 -8.50 3.76 -6.65
C GLU A 762 -7.05 3.37 -6.96
N MET A 763 -6.81 2.57 -8.02
CA MET A 763 -5.53 2.48 -8.73
C MET A 763 -5.77 2.00 -10.17
N PRO A 764 -5.95 2.93 -11.14
CA PRO A 764 -6.19 2.58 -12.53
C PRO A 764 -4.88 2.09 -13.15
N HIS A 765 -4.87 0.82 -13.52
CA HIS A 765 -3.66 0.05 -13.77
C HIS A 765 -3.44 -0.18 -15.27
N ASP A 766 -4.53 -0.34 -16.02
CA ASP A 766 -4.50 -0.53 -17.47
C ASP A 766 -5.68 0.17 -18.18
N ILE A 767 -5.51 0.47 -19.47
CA ILE A 767 -6.49 1.15 -20.31
C ILE A 767 -6.48 0.57 -21.73
N VAL A 768 -7.67 0.27 -22.26
CA VAL A 768 -7.84 -0.06 -23.68
C VAL A 768 -8.91 0.82 -24.32
N ALA A 769 -8.62 1.31 -25.52
CA ALA A 769 -9.53 2.13 -26.30
C ALA A 769 -9.82 1.46 -27.67
N SER A 770 -11.01 1.74 -28.20
CA SER A 770 -11.50 1.22 -29.48
C SER A 770 -11.64 2.34 -30.52
N GLU A 771 -11.65 1.98 -31.80
CA GLU A 771 -11.87 2.91 -32.93
C GLU A 771 -13.18 3.70 -32.79
N ASP A 772 -14.21 3.09 -32.19
CA ASP A 772 -15.52 3.72 -31.96
C ASP A 772 -15.58 4.65 -30.72
N ARG A 773 -14.38 4.97 -30.17
CA ARG A 773 -14.12 5.82 -29.01
C ARG A 773 -14.76 5.36 -27.70
N THR A 774 -15.07 4.07 -27.59
CA THR A 774 -15.32 3.43 -26.29
C THR A 774 -13.97 3.17 -25.61
N VAL A 775 -13.86 3.51 -24.33
CA VAL A 775 -12.66 3.33 -23.51
C VAL A 775 -13.00 2.48 -22.29
N PHE A 776 -12.11 1.57 -21.92
CA PHE A 776 -12.20 0.77 -20.71
C PHE A 776 -10.94 0.96 -19.86
N VAL A 777 -11.10 1.09 -18.55
CA VAL A 777 -9.99 1.24 -17.59
C VAL A 777 -10.10 0.16 -16.52
N GLY A 778 -9.04 -0.62 -16.33
CA GLY A 778 -8.93 -1.65 -15.30
C GLY A 778 -8.36 -1.05 -14.02
N ASP A 779 -8.99 -1.33 -12.88
CA ASP A 779 -8.59 -0.80 -11.59
C ASP A 779 -8.32 -1.95 -10.60
N VAL A 780 -7.07 -2.09 -10.17
CA VAL A 780 -6.63 -3.21 -9.32
C VAL A 780 -7.11 -3.06 -7.87
N HIS A 781 -7.28 -1.83 -7.37
CA HIS A 781 -7.74 -1.60 -6.00
C HIS A 781 -9.26 -1.63 -5.90
N ALA A 782 -9.96 -0.95 -6.82
CA ALA A 782 -11.42 -1.01 -6.91
C ALA A 782 -11.94 -2.39 -7.37
N LYS A 783 -11.05 -3.26 -7.89
CA LYS A 783 -11.34 -4.59 -8.47
C LYS A 783 -12.44 -4.52 -9.53
N ALA A 784 -12.33 -3.53 -10.41
CA ALA A 784 -13.38 -3.10 -11.31
C ALA A 784 -12.85 -2.81 -12.72
N VAL A 785 -13.77 -2.80 -13.68
CA VAL A 785 -13.56 -2.17 -14.98
C VAL A 785 -14.50 -0.99 -15.10
N TRP A 786 -13.95 0.17 -15.43
CA TRP A 786 -14.70 1.38 -15.76
C TRP A 786 -14.93 1.44 -17.25
N LYS A 787 -16.10 1.93 -17.68
CA LYS A 787 -16.41 2.16 -19.09
C LYS A 787 -16.71 3.63 -19.35
N PHE A 788 -16.11 4.19 -20.39
CA PHE A 788 -16.34 5.54 -20.87
C PHE A 788 -16.68 5.56 -22.36
N ALA A 789 -17.38 6.62 -22.80
CA ALA A 789 -17.74 6.83 -24.20
C ALA A 789 -17.86 8.34 -24.52
N SER A 790 -17.77 8.69 -25.81
CA SER A 790 -18.04 10.06 -26.27
C SER A 790 -19.51 10.44 -26.11
N ALA A 791 -19.80 11.65 -25.61
CA ALA A 791 -21.15 12.12 -25.30
C ALA A 791 -22.14 12.03 -26.49
N GLU A 792 -21.69 12.35 -27.71
CA GLU A 792 -22.49 12.25 -28.96
C GLU A 792 -23.12 10.86 -29.14
N LYS A 793 -22.41 9.80 -28.71
CA LYS A 793 -22.82 8.41 -28.80
C LYS A 793 -23.90 8.06 -27.77
N MET A 794 -23.89 8.73 -26.61
CA MET A 794 -24.89 8.57 -25.55
C MET A 794 -26.19 9.30 -25.87
N GLU A 795 -26.15 10.45 -26.55
CA GLU A 795 -27.34 11.08 -27.12
C GLU A 795 -28.03 10.16 -28.16
N HIS A 796 -27.28 9.66 -29.14
CA HIS A 796 -27.83 8.76 -30.17
C HIS A 796 -28.42 7.45 -29.60
N ARG A 797 -27.80 6.88 -28.55
CA ARG A 797 -28.36 5.71 -27.86
C ARG A 797 -29.66 6.04 -27.12
N SER A 798 -29.72 7.23 -26.49
CA SER A 798 -30.92 7.71 -25.79
C SER A 798 -32.09 7.96 -26.75
N VAL A 799 -31.83 8.55 -27.93
CA VAL A 799 -32.86 8.76 -28.97
C VAL A 799 -33.41 7.44 -29.51
N LYS A 800 -32.54 6.46 -29.81
CA LYS A 800 -32.98 5.11 -30.24
C LYS A 800 -33.77 4.38 -29.13
N LYS A 801 -33.45 4.62 -27.85
CA LYS A 801 -34.19 4.09 -26.69
C LYS A 801 -35.54 4.79 -26.45
N ALA A 802 -35.71 6.02 -26.96
CA ALA A 802 -36.96 6.79 -26.90
C ALA A 802 -37.97 6.44 -28.03
N GLY A 803 -37.68 5.45 -28.87
CA GLY A 803 -38.62 4.95 -29.89
C GLY A 803 -38.73 5.78 -31.17
N ILE A 804 -37.76 6.67 -31.43
CA ILE A 804 -37.70 7.45 -32.68
C ILE A 804 -36.75 6.74 -33.66
N GLU A 805 -37.30 5.98 -34.60
CA GLU A 805 -36.55 5.45 -35.74
C GLU A 805 -36.22 6.59 -36.73
N VAL A 806 -35.02 7.13 -36.64
CA VAL A 806 -34.44 7.97 -37.70
C VAL A 806 -33.79 7.05 -38.73
N GLN A 807 -34.21 7.15 -40.00
CA GLN A 807 -33.59 6.41 -41.09
C GLN A 807 -32.18 6.92 -41.35
N GLU A 808 -31.17 6.08 -41.13
CA GLU A 808 -29.78 6.34 -41.53
C GLU A 808 -29.65 6.24 -43.06
N THR A 809 -29.66 7.39 -43.74
CA THR A 809 -29.45 7.47 -45.18
C THR A 809 -28.00 7.15 -45.54
N LYS A 810 -27.73 5.90 -45.92
CA LYS A 810 -26.46 5.49 -46.52
C LYS A 810 -26.34 5.93 -47.99
N GLU A 811 -25.91 7.16 -48.18
CA GLU A 811 -25.02 7.49 -49.30
C GLU A 811 -23.57 7.44 -48.75
N SER A 812 -22.57 6.84 -49.41
CA SER A 812 -22.56 6.24 -50.74
C SER A 812 -21.50 5.14 -50.86
N GLU A 813 -21.86 3.97 -51.41
CA GLU A 813 -21.02 3.18 -52.33
C GLU A 813 -21.86 2.07 -52.99
N THR A 814 -21.92 2.09 -54.32
CA THR A 814 -22.54 1.05 -55.17
C THR A 814 -21.72 0.92 -56.46
N ILE A 815 -21.94 -0.16 -57.23
CA ILE A 815 -20.98 -0.78 -58.18
C ILE A 815 -19.96 -1.61 -57.36
N VAL A 816 -19.93 -2.94 -57.44
CA VAL A 816 -19.95 -3.79 -58.65
C VAL A 816 -21.12 -4.80 -58.70
N GLU A 817 -21.58 -5.05 -59.93
CA GLU A 817 -22.47 -6.10 -60.48
C GLU A 817 -23.29 -7.03 -59.57
N ALA A 818 -24.62 -6.99 -59.78
CA ALA A 818 -25.51 -8.12 -59.51
C ALA A 818 -25.66 -9.03 -60.75
N ARG A 819 -25.62 -10.37 -60.58
CA ARG A 819 -26.11 -11.32 -61.59
C ARG A 819 -26.45 -12.70 -60.99
N LEU A 820 -27.52 -13.31 -61.52
CA LEU A 820 -28.02 -14.68 -61.28
C LEU A 820 -28.66 -14.95 -59.90
N LYS A 821 -29.75 -15.73 -59.76
CA LYS A 821 -30.92 -15.95 -60.65
C LYS A 821 -32.06 -16.66 -59.87
N ASN A 822 -33.31 -16.27 -60.13
CA ASN A 822 -34.56 -17.07 -60.05
C ASN A 822 -35.06 -17.74 -58.73
N LYS A 823 -36.32 -17.41 -58.41
CA LYS A 823 -37.43 -18.17 -57.75
C LYS A 823 -37.60 -19.65 -58.27
N PRO A 824 -38.48 -20.54 -57.71
CA PRO A 824 -39.55 -20.33 -56.69
C PRO A 824 -39.84 -21.45 -55.62
N GLU A 825 -40.73 -21.12 -54.67
CA GLU A 825 -41.86 -21.88 -54.03
C GLU A 825 -41.93 -23.43 -53.87
N SER A 826 -42.30 -23.88 -52.66
CA SER A 826 -43.39 -24.86 -52.36
C SER A 826 -43.68 -24.94 -50.83
N THR A 827 -44.82 -24.47 -50.30
CA THR A 827 -46.01 -25.26 -49.84
C THR A 827 -45.73 -26.50 -48.96
N ASP A 828 -46.01 -26.53 -47.64
CA ASP A 828 -47.32 -26.79 -46.94
C ASP A 828 -47.50 -28.31 -46.57
N PRO A 829 -48.42 -28.77 -45.67
CA PRO A 829 -48.82 -28.28 -44.33
C PRO A 829 -49.16 -29.38 -43.25
N LEU A 830 -49.63 -28.92 -42.06
CA LEU A 830 -50.79 -29.43 -41.27
C LEU A 830 -50.70 -30.53 -40.16
N LYS A 831 -51.35 -30.22 -39.00
CA LYS A 831 -52.03 -31.12 -37.99
C LYS A 831 -51.17 -32.04 -37.10
N ASN A 832 -51.59 -32.49 -35.90
CA ASN A 832 -52.84 -32.47 -35.08
C ASN A 832 -52.44 -32.15 -33.59
N THR A 833 -53.19 -31.44 -32.72
CA THR A 833 -54.36 -31.85 -31.86
C THR A 833 -54.19 -33.17 -31.05
N ASP A 834 -54.66 -33.32 -29.79
CA ASP A 834 -55.53 -32.49 -28.93
C ASP A 834 -55.54 -32.92 -27.43
N LYS A 835 -55.75 -31.97 -26.49
CA LYS A 835 -56.51 -32.06 -25.18
C LYS A 835 -56.02 -33.07 -24.09
N HIS A 836 -56.33 -32.96 -22.78
CA HIS A 836 -56.98 -32.00 -21.86
C HIS A 836 -56.42 -32.28 -20.41
N LEU A 837 -56.89 -31.89 -19.21
CA LEU A 837 -58.13 -31.33 -18.58
C LEU A 837 -57.67 -30.43 -17.37
N VAL A 838 -58.25 -29.26 -17.07
CA VAL A 838 -59.25 -28.92 -15.99
C VAL A 838 -58.69 -29.00 -14.53
N GLN A 839 -58.86 -28.01 -13.63
CA GLN A 839 -60.12 -27.29 -13.28
C GLN A 839 -59.97 -25.87 -12.65
N GLN A 840 -60.93 -24.97 -12.96
CA GLN A 840 -61.43 -23.74 -12.24
C GLN A 840 -60.42 -22.68 -11.70
N ALA A 841 -60.49 -21.37 -12.04
CA ALA A 841 -61.56 -20.34 -11.90
C ALA A 841 -61.63 -19.70 -10.48
N SER A 842 -61.97 -18.41 -10.27
CA SER A 842 -62.59 -17.38 -11.13
C SER A 842 -62.13 -15.94 -10.80
N SER A 843 -62.47 -14.97 -11.66
CA SER A 843 -62.14 -13.54 -11.56
C SER A 843 -63.06 -12.69 -10.66
N THR A 844 -62.51 -11.63 -10.05
CA THR A 844 -63.20 -10.33 -9.86
C THR A 844 -62.17 -9.18 -9.89
N GLY A 845 -62.46 -8.09 -10.60
CA GLY A 845 -61.61 -6.90 -10.64
C GLY A 845 -62.01 -5.88 -9.56
N VAL A 846 -61.03 -5.22 -8.94
CA VAL A 846 -61.25 -4.10 -7.99
C VAL A 846 -61.09 -2.78 -8.74
N SER A 847 -62.03 -1.85 -8.51
CA SER A 847 -62.07 -0.57 -9.23
C SER A 847 -60.89 0.35 -8.92
N PHE A 848 -60.33 0.98 -9.96
CA PHE A 848 -59.23 1.95 -9.90
C PHE A 848 -59.49 3.11 -8.91
N VAL A 849 -60.76 3.41 -8.62
CA VAL A 849 -61.19 4.45 -7.67
C VAL A 849 -60.76 4.16 -6.22
N LEU A 850 -60.66 2.88 -5.83
CA LEU A 850 -60.20 2.50 -4.48
C LEU A 850 -58.69 2.70 -4.29
N ILE A 851 -57.89 2.43 -5.32
CA ILE A 851 -56.42 2.59 -5.27
C ILE A 851 -56.05 4.08 -5.24
N THR A 852 -56.73 4.91 -6.04
CA THR A 852 -56.48 6.36 -6.05
C THR A 852 -56.94 7.03 -4.76
N THR A 853 -58.07 6.63 -4.18
CA THR A 853 -58.49 7.17 -2.86
C THR A 853 -57.56 6.77 -1.72
N LEU A 854 -57.04 5.53 -1.71
CA LEU A 854 -56.06 5.09 -0.71
C LEU A 854 -54.71 5.83 -0.78
N LEU A 855 -54.28 6.27 -1.97
CA LEU A 855 -53.03 7.04 -2.14
C LEU A 855 -53.17 8.53 -1.78
N ILE A 856 -54.34 9.13 -1.97
CA ILE A 856 -54.56 10.56 -1.69
C ILE A 856 -54.60 10.85 -0.19
N ILE A 857 -55.20 9.97 0.62
CA ILE A 857 -55.33 10.15 2.08
C ILE A 857 -53.99 10.42 2.80
N PRO A 858 -52.93 9.57 2.67
CA PRO A 858 -51.66 9.82 3.35
C PRO A 858 -50.97 11.11 2.87
N VAL A 859 -51.12 11.50 1.61
CA VAL A 859 -50.56 12.76 1.08
C VAL A 859 -51.26 13.98 1.69
N VAL A 860 -52.59 13.95 1.83
CA VAL A 860 -53.36 15.01 2.50
C VAL A 860 -53.00 15.09 3.98
N VAL A 861 -52.82 13.96 4.67
CA VAL A 861 -52.35 13.93 6.08
C VAL A 861 -50.95 14.54 6.19
N LEU A 862 -50.01 14.22 5.29
CA LEU A 862 -48.67 14.82 5.26
C LEU A 862 -48.71 16.34 5.06
N LEU A 863 -49.59 16.85 4.18
CA LEU A 863 -49.79 18.28 3.97
C LEU A 863 -50.39 18.97 5.21
N VAL A 864 -51.36 18.35 5.88
CA VAL A 864 -51.93 18.86 7.15
C VAL A 864 -50.87 18.89 8.26
N ILE A 865 -50.02 17.86 8.36
CA ILE A 865 -48.90 17.83 9.31
C ILE A 865 -47.89 18.95 9.00
N LEU A 866 -47.54 19.16 7.72
CA LEU A 866 -46.65 20.26 7.31
C LEU A 866 -47.23 21.64 7.62
N VAL A 867 -48.53 21.85 7.38
CA VAL A 867 -49.24 23.10 7.74
C VAL A 867 -49.25 23.28 9.26
N PHE A 868 -49.52 22.23 10.04
CA PHE A 868 -49.52 22.28 11.51
C PHE A 868 -48.12 22.58 12.07
N ILE A 869 -47.06 21.99 11.51
CA ILE A 869 -45.67 22.30 11.86
C ILE A 869 -45.35 23.77 11.53
N ARG A 870 -45.76 24.27 10.36
CA ARG A 870 -45.55 25.68 9.98
C ARG A 870 -46.28 26.64 10.94
N TRP A 871 -47.55 26.36 11.22
CA TRP A 871 -48.38 27.14 12.14
C TRP A 871 -47.82 27.16 13.56
N ARG A 872 -47.42 25.99 14.09
CA ARG A 872 -46.78 25.85 15.40
C ARG A 872 -45.42 26.55 15.48
N LYS A 873 -44.68 26.65 14.37
CA LYS A 873 -43.40 27.38 14.33
C LYS A 873 -43.60 28.91 14.30
N THR A 874 -44.72 29.40 13.75
CA THR A 874 -45.08 30.82 13.80
C THR A 874 -45.71 31.28 15.12
N THR A 875 -46.30 30.39 15.92
CA THR A 875 -46.90 30.73 17.23
C THR A 875 -45.94 30.64 18.43
N LEU A 876 -44.71 30.16 18.23
CA LEU A 876 -43.71 29.95 19.30
C LEU A 876 -42.56 30.98 19.35
N TYR A 877 -42.61 32.01 18.50
CA TYR A 877 -41.68 33.16 18.52
C TYR A 877 -42.44 34.50 18.58
N GLY A 878 -43.59 34.52 19.27
CA GLY A 878 -44.57 35.62 19.27
C GLY A 878 -44.94 36.16 20.66
N ALA A 879 -44.16 35.90 21.69
CA ALA A 879 -44.34 36.47 23.03
C ALA A 879 -43.00 36.50 23.79
N ASP A 880 -42.44 37.71 23.95
CA ASP A 880 -42.14 38.33 25.26
C ASP A 880 -41.28 39.57 25.06
N GLY A 881 -41.52 40.61 25.87
CA GLY A 881 -40.80 41.87 25.77
C GLY A 881 -40.91 42.72 27.03
N GLU A 882 -40.05 43.75 27.04
CA GLU A 882 -39.95 44.83 28.01
C GLU A 882 -39.29 44.58 29.39
N HIS A 883 -38.61 45.65 29.84
CA HIS A 883 -38.13 45.93 31.19
C HIS A 883 -36.90 45.13 31.72
N LYS A 884 -35.93 45.73 32.42
CA LYS A 884 -35.65 47.17 32.74
C LYS A 884 -34.20 47.32 33.26
N LEU A 885 -33.55 48.46 32.96
CA LEU A 885 -32.61 49.27 33.78
C LEU A 885 -31.40 48.58 34.51
N ASP A 886 -30.25 49.23 34.79
CA ASP A 886 -29.87 50.65 34.71
C ASP A 886 -28.33 50.89 34.68
N SER A 887 -27.91 52.15 34.46
CA SER A 887 -26.74 52.85 35.07
C SER A 887 -25.31 52.25 34.88
N SER A 888 -24.39 52.88 34.11
CA SER A 888 -23.45 53.98 34.52
C SER A 888 -22.10 53.48 35.09
N SER A 889 -20.91 54.07 34.91
CA SER A 889 -20.32 55.16 34.08
C SER A 889 -18.77 55.01 34.12
N GLY A 890 -17.92 55.68 33.32
CA GLY A 890 -18.07 56.59 32.17
C GLY A 890 -16.86 57.57 32.06
N ARG A 891 -16.76 58.34 30.94
CA ARG A 891 -15.84 59.50 30.72
C ARG A 891 -14.31 59.18 30.62
N ILE A 892 -13.44 59.92 29.91
CA ILE A 892 -13.56 61.11 29.02
C ILE A 892 -12.42 61.13 27.94
N LEU A 893 -12.49 62.07 26.98
CA LEU A 893 -11.60 62.39 25.83
C LEU A 893 -10.09 62.04 25.94
N GLY A 894 -9.35 61.75 24.85
CA GLY A 894 -9.74 61.66 23.42
C GLY A 894 -8.62 62.04 22.42
N ARG A 895 -9.01 62.26 21.14
CA ARG A 895 -8.25 62.75 19.95
C ARG A 895 -7.32 61.79 19.16
N LEU A 896 -7.41 61.98 17.83
CA LEU A 896 -6.42 61.80 16.75
C LEU A 896 -6.13 60.41 16.11
N ARG A 897 -6.56 60.32 14.84
CA ARG A 897 -5.76 59.95 13.64
C ARG A 897 -5.56 58.46 13.27
N GLY A 898 -5.85 58.15 12.00
CA GLY A 898 -5.29 57.00 11.26
C GLY A 898 -6.30 55.89 10.93
N LYS A 899 -6.72 55.80 9.66
CA LYS A 899 -7.54 54.68 9.15
C LYS A 899 -7.03 54.18 7.78
N GLY A 900 -6.28 53.09 7.79
CA GLY A 900 -5.97 52.22 6.63
C GLY A 900 -4.94 52.72 5.62
N GLY A 901 -4.11 51.80 5.10
CA GLY A 901 -3.28 51.99 3.90
C GLY A 901 -1.92 51.28 3.93
N GLY A 902 -1.64 50.46 2.90
CA GLY A 902 -0.34 49.82 2.65
C GLY A 902 -0.08 48.51 3.43
N GLY A 903 0.68 47.53 2.93
CA GLY A 903 1.42 47.48 1.64
C GLY A 903 2.69 48.36 1.61
N ILE A 904 3.74 48.05 0.85
CA ILE A 904 3.94 47.02 -0.20
C ILE A 904 5.44 46.61 -0.23
N ASN A 905 5.73 45.51 -0.94
CA ASN A 905 7.00 45.08 -1.55
C ASN A 905 7.69 43.90 -0.84
N LEU A 906 8.02 42.79 -1.51
CA LEU A 906 8.64 42.53 -2.84
C LEU A 906 10.13 42.90 -2.87
N GLY A 907 10.96 41.90 -3.14
CA GLY A 907 12.41 42.03 -3.21
C GLY A 907 13.06 40.64 -3.30
N ASN A 908 13.14 40.13 -4.53
CA ASN A 908 13.86 38.93 -5.01
C ASN A 908 14.81 38.21 -4.03
N PHE A 909 14.79 36.88 -4.05
CA PHE A 909 15.88 36.11 -4.67
C PHE A 909 15.42 34.69 -5.06
N PHE A 910 15.91 34.18 -6.19
CA PHE A 910 15.72 32.78 -6.61
C PHE A 910 16.81 31.89 -5.99
N ALA A 911 16.47 30.68 -5.53
CA ALA A 911 17.26 29.44 -5.71
C ALA A 911 16.64 28.22 -4.99
N SER A 912 17.12 27.02 -5.36
CA SER A 912 16.99 25.71 -4.67
C SER A 912 15.62 25.01 -4.74
N HIS A 913 15.53 23.81 -5.34
CA HIS A 913 15.89 22.45 -4.86
C HIS A 913 14.89 21.93 -3.80
N LYS A 914 14.16 20.81 -3.94
CA LYS A 914 14.33 19.45 -4.53
C LYS A 914 14.47 18.42 -3.39
N GLY A 915 13.43 17.60 -3.17
CA GLY A 915 13.37 16.51 -2.19
C GLY A 915 12.83 16.91 -0.81
N TYR A 916 12.25 16.01 0.00
CA TYR A 916 11.84 14.62 -0.29
C TYR A 916 10.79 14.15 0.75
N SER A 917 9.85 13.29 0.35
CA SER A 917 8.94 12.54 1.24
C SER A 917 8.83 11.12 0.65
N ARG A 918 9.12 9.99 1.31
CA ARG A 918 9.23 9.61 2.76
C ARG A 918 7.91 9.20 3.43
N GLN A 919 7.21 8.23 2.84
CA GLN A 919 6.29 7.34 3.56
C GLN A 919 6.17 5.96 2.87
N GLY A 920 6.77 4.94 3.49
CA GLY A 920 6.22 3.59 3.56
C GLY A 920 6.08 3.25 5.04
N PHE A 921 5.04 2.51 5.42
CA PHE A 921 4.84 1.81 6.71
C PHE A 921 3.39 1.31 6.80
N ASP A 922 3.16 0.00 6.66
CA ASP A 922 2.37 -0.83 7.60
C ASP A 922 2.22 -2.31 7.13
N ARG A 923 3.32 -3.03 6.81
CA ARG A 923 3.49 -4.47 7.15
C ARG A 923 4.85 -5.09 6.80
N LEU A 924 5.28 -6.01 7.64
CA LEU A 924 6.05 -7.23 7.35
C LEU A 924 6.15 -7.99 8.69
N SER A 925 5.78 -9.25 8.78
CA SER A 925 6.07 -10.14 9.93
C SER A 925 6.20 -11.57 9.41
N THR A 926 7.31 -12.24 9.72
CA THR A 926 7.64 -13.57 9.22
C THR A 926 8.48 -14.35 10.23
N GLU A 927 8.19 -15.65 10.35
CA GLU A 927 9.16 -16.69 10.68
C GLU A 927 8.91 -17.88 9.72
N GLY A 928 9.88 -18.74 9.42
CA GLY A 928 11.25 -18.76 9.94
C GLY A 928 12.25 -19.40 8.96
N SER A 929 13.52 -19.24 9.28
CA SER A 929 14.65 -19.90 8.63
C SER A 929 14.90 -21.28 9.25
N ASP A 930 15.60 -22.17 8.54
CA ASP A 930 16.88 -22.75 9.00
C ASP A 930 17.23 -24.07 8.30
N GLN A 931 18.29 -24.05 7.48
CA GLN A 931 19.28 -25.12 7.51
C GLN A 931 20.67 -24.55 7.15
N GLU A 932 21.68 -24.97 7.91
CA GLU A 932 23.00 -24.34 7.99
C GLU A 932 24.11 -25.33 7.55
N LYS A 933 25.33 -24.81 7.29
CA LYS A 933 26.64 -25.53 7.33
C LYS A 933 26.99 -26.49 6.17
N ASP A 934 28.28 -26.72 5.84
CA ASP A 934 29.58 -26.17 6.30
C ASP A 934 30.71 -26.42 5.26
N GLU A 935 31.90 -25.81 5.50
CA GLU A 935 33.27 -26.24 5.07
C GLU A 935 33.69 -26.18 3.58
N ASP A 936 34.96 -25.90 3.19
CA ASP A 936 36.04 -25.08 3.82
C ASP A 936 37.18 -24.78 2.78
N ASP A 937 38.20 -24.02 3.22
CA ASP A 937 39.62 -23.97 2.74
C ASP A 937 40.02 -23.29 1.40
N GLY A 938 41.21 -22.67 1.37
CA GLY A 938 42.06 -22.64 0.14
C GLY A 938 42.71 -21.34 -0.42
N THR A 939 43.64 -20.70 0.31
CA THR A 939 44.88 -20.00 -0.20
C THR A 939 44.88 -18.87 -1.26
N ASP A 940 45.68 -17.81 -0.98
CA ASP A 940 46.55 -16.99 -1.89
C ASP A 940 45.92 -16.18 -3.07
N SER A 941 46.45 -15.07 -3.63
CA SER A 941 47.43 -14.00 -3.29
C SER A 941 47.38 -12.91 -4.43
N GLU A 942 48.05 -11.74 -4.51
CA GLU A 942 49.18 -11.05 -3.82
C GLU A 942 48.93 -9.51 -3.60
N GLU A 943 49.69 -8.63 -4.28
CA GLU A 943 49.95 -7.16 -4.13
C GLU A 943 49.08 -6.26 -5.09
N GLU A 944 49.06 -4.91 -5.13
CA GLU A 944 50.10 -3.87 -4.89
C GLU A 944 49.65 -2.55 -4.20
N CYS A 945 50.59 -2.01 -3.40
CA CYS A 945 50.98 -0.62 -3.14
C CYS A 945 50.10 0.63 -3.50
N SER A 946 49.67 1.31 -2.43
CA SER A 946 50.21 2.61 -1.98
C SER A 946 50.27 3.85 -2.92
N ALA A 947 49.45 4.86 -2.58
CA ALA A 947 49.84 6.28 -2.67
C ALA A 947 49.18 7.11 -1.55
N SER A 948 49.92 8.06 -0.96
CA SER A 948 49.48 8.90 0.18
C SER A 948 49.62 10.41 -0.13
N PRO A 949 48.98 11.33 0.63
CA PRO A 949 48.54 12.64 0.13
C PRO A 949 49.45 13.82 0.51
N LEU A 950 49.09 15.04 0.07
CA LEU A 950 49.32 16.42 0.63
C LEU A 950 49.08 17.47 -0.50
N PRO A 951 49.05 18.80 -0.27
CA PRO A 951 48.19 19.61 0.62
C PRO A 951 47.43 20.75 -0.17
N PRO A 952 46.61 21.63 0.46
CA PRO A 952 45.63 22.48 -0.25
C PRO A 952 45.95 23.99 -0.40
N ALA A 953 45.06 24.69 -1.13
CA ALA A 953 44.83 26.16 -1.17
C ALA A 953 45.82 26.99 -2.04
N PRO A 954 45.51 28.26 -2.44
CA PRO A 954 44.43 29.15 -1.97
C PRO A 954 43.52 29.73 -3.09
N SER A 955 42.92 30.90 -2.82
CA SER A 955 41.67 31.43 -3.39
C SER A 955 41.79 32.45 -4.54
N SER A 956 40.61 32.83 -5.04
CA SER A 956 40.22 34.11 -5.67
C SER A 956 40.68 34.47 -7.08
N SER A 957 39.71 34.48 -8.00
CA SER A 957 39.33 35.63 -8.83
C SER A 957 37.81 35.60 -9.05
#